data_AF-A0A1L9NWM9-F1
#
_entry.id   AF-A0A1L9NWM9-F1
#
_cell.length_a   1.000
_cell.length_b   1.000
_cell.length_c   1.000
_cell.angle_alpha   90.00
_cell.angle_beta   90.00
_cell.angle_gamma   90.00
#
_symmetry.space_group_name_H-M   'P 1'
#
loop_
_entity.id
_entity.type
_entity.pdbx_description
1 polymer ?
#
loop_
_entity_poly.entity_id
_entity_poly.type
_entity_poly.pdbx_seq_one_letter_code
_entity_poly.pdbx_strand_id
1 'polypeptide(L)'
;MGGSIVIAEKPSQARNLREALGNRYGRILSARGHIFKLAEPAEVNDAWKKWSYEVLRPEAGFYPLRPDNSHGKDKLIAEIKAALKEADRVIIATDCDREGQAIGENILRYFKFKGEVLRAMFSAEDPASLRQSFETLKPNEHFRPLYAAAVARAQSDQIANLTATRAVTIALKPHGMKGAIGIGRVKTPTMGIVCAREREIRGFEPRPYFDLWVDVSDGKEVLRLKHFPAHEARVFDQDLAQRIIASFDPWKGPLQVTFEKKKQPPPRLMDLPLLQQRAARWGWSAQKTLDVAQKLYETHKVTTYPRAETKYLPEAEKQNAQAMLDGLRELPFVKVAYRTPTYRMGKRGCFSDEGLAGASHHAIIPNFKTRDKWARVLRAMAGDERRLFELIALSYTAAIGPDRLYDRTEISLMAGQRKFAASGIVERQPGWREALGADPDASKKSDAEAAAILPPWKDRQIVDAVKAGADKKTTKPPARFNEGTLIKAMQEAWKYARDPKTAERLKGAAGIGTPATRASILEGLKTQNLFEVIDKHLAPSTLALAIYDVLLKEAPEILDPAATAEMELALDGILKGEQDPRTVVDTIVARAAALAAKMEQRGQSGTKLDIDFTAKPSPKMLQAARAKAKRMGTRLPNGATTDRKICSEFLGPRPQGNGPSDAQLAFARKIANDANVDLPDAILGDRAALSAFIKKNKGKLPKRGAKSEGIKDKHDRR
;
A
#
# COMPACT_ATOMS: atom_id res chain seq x y z
N MET A 1 -29.61 31.91 19.37
CA MET A 1 -29.26 31.16 18.16
C MET A 1 -28.15 30.21 18.54
N GLY A 2 -28.41 28.91 18.67
CA GLY A 2 -27.37 27.97 19.10
C GLY A 2 -26.30 27.74 18.04
N GLY A 3 -25.21 27.11 18.46
CA GLY A 3 -24.00 27.02 17.67
C GLY A 3 -24.16 26.09 16.46
N SER A 4 -23.46 26.41 15.37
CA SER A 4 -23.16 25.44 14.31
C SER A 4 -21.76 24.87 14.55
N ILE A 5 -21.56 23.58 14.25
CA ILE A 5 -20.23 22.98 14.22
C ILE A 5 -19.99 22.25 12.91
N VAL A 6 -18.73 22.21 12.48
CA VAL A 6 -18.28 21.48 11.30
C VAL A 6 -17.35 20.35 11.74
N ILE A 7 -17.62 19.12 11.32
CA ILE A 7 -16.78 17.96 11.63
C ILE A 7 -16.01 17.55 10.38
N ALA A 8 -14.70 17.79 10.40
CA ALA A 8 -13.76 17.28 9.41
C ALA A 8 -13.16 15.94 9.86
N GLU A 9 -12.65 15.16 8.92
CA GLU A 9 -12.02 13.87 9.20
C GLU A 9 -10.63 14.05 9.82
N LYS A 10 -9.81 14.93 9.25
CA LYS A 10 -8.38 15.06 9.55
C LYS A 10 -7.95 16.49 9.89
N PRO A 11 -6.89 16.70 10.68
CA PRO A 11 -6.46 18.04 11.08
C PRO A 11 -6.06 18.95 9.91
N SER A 12 -5.50 18.38 8.84
CA SER A 12 -5.17 19.13 7.62
C SER A 12 -6.41 19.67 6.92
N GLN A 13 -7.41 18.83 6.72
CA GLN A 13 -8.71 19.21 6.15
C GLN A 13 -9.40 20.28 7.00
N ALA A 14 -9.39 20.14 8.34
CA ALA A 14 -9.90 21.16 9.24
C ALA A 14 -9.17 22.51 9.12
N ARG A 15 -7.87 22.53 8.79
CA ARG A 15 -7.14 23.78 8.49
C ARG A 15 -7.58 24.37 7.15
N ASN A 16 -7.65 23.56 6.10
CA ASN A 16 -8.07 24.02 4.77
C ASN A 16 -9.49 24.61 4.81
N LEU A 17 -10.41 23.98 5.55
CA LEU A 17 -11.75 24.52 5.80
C LEU A 17 -11.71 25.88 6.53
N ARG A 18 -10.89 26.03 7.59
CA ARG A 18 -10.76 27.31 8.30
C ARG A 18 -10.18 28.40 7.40
N GLU A 19 -9.19 28.08 6.57
CA GLU A 19 -8.59 29.02 5.62
C GLU A 19 -9.60 29.48 4.56
N ALA A 20 -10.44 28.57 4.05
CA ALA A 20 -11.40 28.87 2.99
C ALA A 20 -12.68 29.56 3.51
N LEU A 21 -13.15 29.16 4.69
CA LEU A 21 -14.49 29.49 5.21
C LEU A 21 -14.47 30.46 6.40
N GLY A 22 -13.35 30.56 7.14
CA GLY A 22 -13.31 31.24 8.43
C GLY A 22 -14.25 30.58 9.44
N ASN A 23 -14.99 31.40 10.20
CA ASN A 23 -15.98 30.96 11.18
C ASN A 23 -17.43 31.01 10.65
N ARG A 24 -17.65 31.23 9.36
CA ARG A 24 -18.99 31.45 8.75
C ARG A 24 -19.98 30.31 9.01
N TYR A 25 -19.49 29.08 9.14
CA TYR A 25 -20.30 27.88 9.35
C TYR A 25 -20.15 27.29 10.76
N GLY A 26 -19.57 28.07 11.69
CA GLY A 26 -19.37 27.69 13.07
C GLY A 26 -18.02 27.02 13.37
N ARG A 27 -17.91 26.39 14.55
CA ARG A 27 -16.64 25.85 15.04
C ARG A 27 -16.23 24.61 14.24
N ILE A 28 -15.05 24.67 13.62
CA ILE A 28 -14.49 23.54 12.86
C ILE A 28 -13.67 22.63 13.78
N LEU A 29 -14.08 21.36 13.86
CA LEU A 29 -13.44 20.27 14.63
C LEU A 29 -12.89 19.19 13.69
N SER A 30 -11.98 18.37 14.19
CA SER A 30 -11.39 17.23 13.45
C SER A 30 -11.57 15.95 14.25
N ALA A 31 -12.21 14.93 13.68
CA ALA A 31 -12.39 13.62 14.29
C ALA A 31 -11.08 12.80 14.37
N ARG A 32 -10.07 13.11 13.54
CA ARG A 32 -8.81 12.36 13.43
C ARG A 32 -9.06 10.89 13.06
N GLY A 33 -9.92 10.68 12.06
CA GLY A 33 -10.40 9.37 11.62
C GLY A 33 -11.48 8.80 12.55
N HIS A 34 -11.59 7.46 12.59
CA HIS A 34 -12.54 6.76 13.45
C HIS A 34 -12.20 6.94 14.95
N ILE A 35 -13.14 7.50 15.72
CA ILE A 35 -13.08 7.59 17.20
C ILE A 35 -14.01 6.59 17.90
N PHE A 36 -14.75 5.82 17.11
CA PHE A 36 -15.56 4.70 17.56
C PHE A 36 -15.11 3.43 16.84
N LYS A 37 -15.34 2.30 17.48
CA LYS A 37 -15.13 0.96 16.91
C LYS A 37 -16.35 0.10 17.18
N LEU A 38 -16.49 -1.02 16.47
CA LEU A 38 -17.47 -2.03 16.84
C LEU A 38 -17.03 -2.71 18.15
N ALA A 39 -18.00 -3.09 18.98
CA ALA A 39 -17.75 -3.88 20.18
C ALA A 39 -17.07 -5.21 19.82
N GLU A 40 -16.15 -5.64 20.69
CA GLU A 40 -15.56 -6.97 20.60
C GLU A 40 -16.61 -8.03 20.94
N PRO A 41 -16.47 -9.28 20.43
CA PRO A 41 -17.39 -10.36 20.75
C PRO A 41 -17.66 -10.51 22.25
N ALA A 42 -16.62 -10.53 23.07
CA ALA A 42 -16.73 -10.70 24.52
C ALA A 42 -17.43 -9.52 25.24
N GLU A 43 -17.52 -8.33 24.62
CA GLU A 43 -18.26 -7.19 25.17
C GLU A 43 -19.77 -7.26 24.88
N VAL A 44 -20.17 -8.14 23.94
CA VAL A 44 -21.56 -8.36 23.55
C VAL A 44 -22.12 -9.62 24.20
N ASN A 45 -21.36 -10.70 24.17
CA ASN A 45 -21.71 -11.97 24.81
C ASN A 45 -20.49 -12.54 25.54
N ASP A 46 -20.59 -12.69 26.86
CA ASP A 46 -19.49 -13.14 27.71
C ASP A 46 -19.01 -14.56 27.35
N ALA A 47 -19.91 -15.42 26.86
CA ALA A 47 -19.60 -16.78 26.42
C ALA A 47 -18.57 -16.79 25.27
N TRP A 48 -18.56 -15.75 24.43
CA TRP A 48 -17.61 -15.61 23.33
C TRP A 48 -16.19 -15.25 23.77
N LYS A 49 -15.88 -15.15 25.07
CA LYS A 49 -14.49 -15.18 25.56
C LYS A 49 -13.82 -16.51 25.21
N LYS A 50 -14.55 -17.62 25.32
CA LYS A 50 -14.09 -18.94 24.86
C LYS A 50 -14.28 -19.03 23.34
N TRP A 51 -13.24 -19.46 22.64
CA TRP A 51 -13.32 -19.60 21.19
C TRP A 51 -14.00 -20.93 20.85
N SER A 52 -15.04 -20.87 20.02
CA SER A 52 -15.80 -22.00 19.46
C SER A 52 -15.99 -21.80 17.95
N TYR A 53 -16.67 -22.74 17.31
CA TYR A 53 -17.07 -22.65 15.89
C TYR A 53 -18.36 -21.83 15.69
N GLU A 54 -18.92 -21.26 16.75
CA GLU A 54 -20.14 -20.46 16.67
C GLU A 54 -19.96 -19.20 15.83
N VAL A 55 -21.04 -18.81 15.16
CA VAL A 55 -21.13 -17.54 14.44
C VAL A 55 -21.19 -16.41 15.46
N LEU A 56 -20.25 -15.46 15.35
CA LEU A 56 -20.15 -14.32 16.27
C LEU A 56 -21.09 -13.20 15.84
N ARG A 57 -22.40 -13.48 15.86
CA ARG A 57 -23.43 -12.52 15.49
C ARG A 57 -24.28 -12.16 16.71
N PRO A 58 -24.35 -10.87 17.09
CA PRO A 58 -25.22 -10.43 18.17
C PRO A 58 -26.68 -10.79 17.90
N GLU A 59 -27.46 -11.09 18.94
CA GLU A 59 -28.90 -11.37 18.81
C GLU A 59 -29.66 -10.22 18.13
N ALA A 60 -29.27 -8.98 18.44
CA ALA A 60 -29.79 -7.76 17.79
C ALA A 60 -29.35 -7.60 16.31
N GLY A 61 -28.65 -8.58 15.75
CA GLY A 61 -28.15 -8.62 14.38
C GLY A 61 -26.78 -7.98 14.20
N PHE A 62 -26.57 -6.76 14.71
CA PHE A 62 -25.37 -5.95 14.50
C PHE A 62 -24.61 -5.64 15.79
N TYR A 63 -23.29 -5.54 15.68
CA TYR A 63 -22.42 -5.08 16.75
C TYR A 63 -22.67 -3.60 17.08
N PRO A 64 -22.79 -3.23 18.37
CA PRO A 64 -22.92 -1.83 18.77
C PRO A 64 -21.57 -1.10 18.66
N LEU A 65 -21.62 0.23 18.54
CA LEU A 65 -20.44 1.08 18.60
C LEU A 65 -19.94 1.27 20.03
N ARG A 66 -18.62 1.30 20.20
CA ARG A 66 -17.91 1.60 21.45
C ARG A 66 -16.90 2.73 21.22
N PRO A 67 -16.70 3.63 22.21
CA PRO A 67 -15.62 4.61 22.17
C PRO A 67 -14.26 3.93 22.02
N ASP A 68 -13.43 4.44 21.11
CA ASP A 68 -12.02 4.10 21.09
C ASP A 68 -11.26 5.03 22.03
N ASN A 69 -10.88 4.53 23.21
CA ASN A 69 -10.15 5.30 24.21
C ASN A 69 -8.62 5.22 24.03
N SER A 70 -8.14 4.62 22.94
CA SER A 70 -6.71 4.50 22.66
C SER A 70 -6.11 5.84 22.20
N HIS A 71 -4.79 5.99 22.35
CA HIS A 71 -4.01 7.09 21.77
C HIS A 71 -4.51 8.52 22.07
N GLY A 72 -5.18 8.73 23.19
CA GLY A 72 -5.71 10.05 23.59
C GLY A 72 -7.00 10.46 22.88
N LYS A 73 -7.67 9.53 22.20
CA LYS A 73 -8.98 9.76 21.56
C LYS A 73 -10.10 10.02 22.58
N ASP A 74 -9.96 9.55 23.81
CA ASP A 74 -10.87 9.84 24.93
C ASP A 74 -11.12 11.34 25.12
N LYS A 75 -10.05 12.15 25.09
CA LYS A 75 -10.15 13.61 25.19
C LYS A 75 -10.85 14.24 23.99
N LEU A 76 -10.59 13.71 22.80
CA LEU A 76 -11.21 14.17 21.56
C LEU A 76 -12.71 13.87 21.54
N ILE A 77 -13.09 12.66 21.97
CA ILE A 77 -14.49 12.26 22.13
C ILE A 77 -15.19 13.17 23.13
N ALA A 78 -14.54 13.52 24.25
CA ALA A 78 -15.08 14.46 25.23
C ALA A 78 -15.24 15.89 24.66
N GLU A 79 -14.26 16.39 23.90
CA GLU A 79 -14.34 17.69 23.23
C GLU A 79 -15.50 17.75 22.24
N ILE A 80 -15.64 16.75 21.38
CA ILE A 80 -16.73 16.66 20.40
C ILE A 80 -18.08 16.54 21.11
N LYS A 81 -18.17 15.74 22.18
CA LYS A 81 -19.38 15.63 23.00
C LYS A 81 -19.81 16.97 23.58
N ALA A 82 -18.86 17.75 24.11
CA ALA A 82 -19.14 19.08 24.65
C ALA A 82 -19.65 20.02 23.56
N ALA A 83 -18.99 20.06 22.40
CA ALA A 83 -19.40 20.87 21.27
C ALA A 83 -20.79 20.50 20.73
N LEU A 84 -21.12 19.20 20.68
CA LEU A 84 -22.43 18.72 20.23
C LEU A 84 -23.58 19.10 21.17
N LYS A 85 -23.31 19.30 22.47
CA LYS A 85 -24.34 19.73 23.44
C LYS A 85 -24.76 21.18 23.24
N GLU A 86 -23.87 22.00 22.71
CA GLU A 86 -24.08 23.44 22.49
C GLU A 86 -24.55 23.75 21.06
N ALA A 87 -24.57 22.74 20.19
CA ALA A 87 -24.86 22.89 18.78
C ALA A 87 -26.34 22.59 18.46
N ASP A 88 -26.95 23.46 17.66
CA ASP A 88 -28.27 23.20 17.05
C ASP A 88 -28.13 22.59 15.64
N ARG A 89 -26.95 22.75 15.03
CA ARG A 89 -26.63 22.29 13.67
C ARG A 89 -25.23 21.67 13.60
N VAL A 90 -25.11 20.58 12.85
CA VAL A 90 -23.83 19.96 12.49
C VAL A 90 -23.68 19.87 10.98
N ILE A 91 -22.51 20.24 10.47
CA ILE A 91 -22.11 20.01 9.08
C ILE A 91 -21.02 18.93 9.06
N ILE A 92 -21.32 17.79 8.45
CA ILE A 92 -20.33 16.73 8.18
C ILE A 92 -19.50 17.15 6.96
N ALA A 93 -18.20 17.31 7.15
CA ALA A 93 -17.22 17.71 6.14
C ALA A 93 -16.02 16.73 6.11
N THR A 94 -16.30 15.45 6.33
CA THR A 94 -15.36 14.32 6.17
C THR A 94 -15.17 13.95 4.69
N ASP A 95 -14.24 13.05 4.38
CA ASP A 95 -13.94 12.67 2.99
C ASP A 95 -15.20 12.14 2.25
N CYS A 96 -15.29 12.37 0.93
CA CYS A 96 -16.51 12.20 0.13
C CYS A 96 -16.86 10.73 -0.24
N ASP A 97 -16.51 9.78 0.61
CA ASP A 97 -16.70 8.35 0.40
C ASP A 97 -17.55 7.69 1.53
N ARG A 98 -17.70 6.36 1.45
CA ARG A 98 -18.42 5.55 2.45
C ARG A 98 -17.82 5.67 3.86
N GLU A 99 -16.48 5.66 3.96
CA GLU A 99 -15.79 5.70 5.25
C GLU A 99 -15.93 7.08 5.89
N GLY A 100 -15.73 8.16 5.13
CA GLY A 100 -15.93 9.52 5.58
C GLY A 100 -17.37 9.75 6.05
N GLN A 101 -18.36 9.25 5.32
CA GLN A 101 -19.77 9.30 5.77
C GLN A 101 -19.96 8.57 7.10
N ALA A 102 -19.41 7.36 7.25
CA ALA A 102 -19.48 6.62 8.50
C ALA A 102 -18.80 7.34 9.66
N ILE A 103 -17.62 7.93 9.46
CA ILE A 103 -16.89 8.67 10.49
C ILE A 103 -17.75 9.79 11.07
N GLY A 104 -18.32 10.65 10.21
CA GLY A 104 -19.13 11.78 10.63
C GLY A 104 -20.43 11.33 11.29
N GLU A 105 -21.16 10.42 10.66
CA GLU A 105 -22.50 10.03 11.11
C GLU A 105 -22.48 9.13 12.35
N ASN A 106 -21.46 8.27 12.52
CA ASN A 106 -21.31 7.46 13.73
C ASN A 106 -21.18 8.32 15.00
N ILE A 107 -20.51 9.48 14.91
CA ILE A 107 -20.38 10.42 16.01
C ILE A 107 -21.76 10.91 16.46
N LEU A 108 -22.57 11.36 15.50
CA LEU A 108 -23.89 11.92 15.76
C LEU A 108 -24.87 10.87 16.27
N ARG A 109 -24.85 9.67 15.69
CA ARG A 109 -25.67 8.54 16.13
C ARG A 109 -25.29 8.08 17.54
N TYR A 110 -24.00 7.96 17.85
CA TYR A 110 -23.54 7.54 19.17
C TYR A 110 -23.99 8.53 20.26
N PHE A 111 -23.87 9.83 20.00
CA PHE A 111 -24.30 10.87 20.94
C PHE A 111 -25.79 11.22 20.84
N LYS A 112 -26.55 10.55 19.97
CA LYS A 112 -27.99 10.78 19.76
C LYS A 112 -28.31 12.25 19.50
N PHE A 113 -27.49 12.91 18.66
CA PHE A 113 -27.69 14.30 18.28
C PHE A 113 -29.07 14.48 17.61
N LYS A 114 -29.81 15.52 18.01
CA LYS A 114 -31.19 15.78 17.56
C LYS A 114 -31.35 17.03 16.70
N GLY A 115 -30.30 17.83 16.54
CA GLY A 115 -30.32 19.04 15.74
C GLY A 115 -30.24 18.77 14.24
N GLU A 116 -30.16 19.83 13.45
CA GLU A 116 -30.05 19.74 11.99
C GLU A 116 -28.69 19.17 11.57
N VAL A 117 -28.69 18.22 10.62
CA VAL A 117 -27.46 17.63 10.09
C VAL A 117 -27.38 17.85 8.59
N LEU A 118 -26.33 18.54 8.16
CA LEU A 118 -25.99 18.80 6.77
C LEU A 118 -24.70 18.08 6.38
N ARG A 119 -24.51 17.84 5.08
CA ARG A 119 -23.31 17.21 4.52
C ARG A 119 -22.71 18.10 3.44
N ALA A 120 -21.42 18.41 3.57
CA ALA A 120 -20.61 19.01 2.52
C ALA A 120 -19.91 17.90 1.71
N MET A 121 -20.00 17.94 0.38
CA MET A 121 -19.35 16.99 -0.52
C MET A 121 -18.32 17.71 -1.39
N PHE A 122 -17.05 17.34 -1.27
CA PHE A 122 -15.96 17.90 -2.06
C PHE A 122 -14.90 16.82 -2.35
N SER A 123 -14.38 16.80 -3.57
CA SER A 123 -13.25 15.94 -4.00
C SER A 123 -11.91 16.69 -4.03
N ALA A 124 -11.94 18.02 -3.94
CA ALA A 124 -10.77 18.88 -3.88
C ALA A 124 -10.85 19.80 -2.65
N GLU A 125 -9.72 20.02 -1.99
CA GLU A 125 -9.60 20.85 -0.77
C GLU A 125 -9.02 22.24 -1.06
N ASP A 126 -9.06 22.72 -2.30
CA ASP A 126 -8.70 24.10 -2.61
C ASP A 126 -9.80 25.08 -2.14
N PRO A 127 -9.47 26.35 -1.87
CA PRO A 127 -10.44 27.29 -1.32
C PRO A 127 -11.70 27.51 -2.15
N ALA A 128 -11.64 27.38 -3.48
CA ALA A 128 -12.80 27.58 -4.34
C ALA A 128 -13.76 26.38 -4.21
N SER A 129 -13.24 25.16 -4.36
CA SER A 129 -14.02 23.92 -4.20
C SER A 129 -14.67 23.82 -2.82
N LEU A 130 -13.92 24.19 -1.75
CA LEU A 130 -14.46 24.19 -0.39
C LEU A 130 -15.60 25.19 -0.22
N ARG A 131 -15.47 26.43 -0.73
CA ARG A 131 -16.55 27.43 -0.65
C ARG A 131 -17.80 26.95 -1.40
N GLN A 132 -17.64 26.48 -2.63
CA GLN A 132 -18.74 25.97 -3.44
C GLN A 132 -19.47 24.80 -2.76
N SER A 133 -18.73 23.88 -2.12
CA SER A 133 -19.35 22.74 -1.42
C SER A 133 -20.18 23.15 -0.20
N PHE A 134 -19.84 24.28 0.43
CA PHE A 134 -20.57 24.83 1.58
C PHE A 134 -21.72 25.77 1.17
N GLU A 135 -21.73 26.26 -0.07
CA GLU A 135 -22.88 26.95 -0.68
C GLU A 135 -23.97 25.96 -1.12
N THR A 136 -23.60 24.70 -1.34
CA THR A 136 -24.48 23.65 -1.88
C THR A 136 -24.70 22.48 -0.90
N LEU A 137 -24.71 22.78 0.40
CA LEU A 137 -24.94 21.81 1.46
C LEU A 137 -26.28 21.07 1.26
N LYS A 138 -26.28 19.77 1.55
CA LYS A 138 -27.48 18.93 1.47
C LYS A 138 -27.82 18.35 2.85
N PRO A 139 -29.11 18.09 3.13
CA PRO A 139 -29.51 17.32 4.30
C PRO A 139 -28.79 15.96 4.33
N ASN A 140 -28.28 15.56 5.49
CA ASN A 140 -27.51 14.31 5.61
C ASN A 140 -28.35 13.06 5.27
N GLU A 141 -29.68 13.13 5.41
CA GLU A 141 -30.62 12.07 5.03
C GLU A 141 -30.45 11.60 3.58
N HIS A 142 -30.03 12.49 2.66
CA HIS A 142 -29.75 12.15 1.27
C HIS A 142 -28.60 11.14 1.12
N PHE A 143 -27.73 11.03 2.12
CA PHE A 143 -26.58 10.14 2.16
C PHE A 143 -26.81 8.91 3.04
N ARG A 144 -28.06 8.65 3.46
CA ARG A 144 -28.42 7.46 4.23
C ARG A 144 -28.03 6.15 3.51
N PRO A 145 -28.18 5.98 2.18
CA PRO A 145 -27.68 4.80 1.48
C PRO A 145 -26.16 4.64 1.60
N LEU A 146 -25.42 5.75 1.53
CA LEU A 146 -23.96 5.77 1.68
C LEU A 146 -23.52 5.30 3.07
N TYR A 147 -24.18 5.80 4.11
CA TYR A 147 -23.96 5.34 5.49
C TYR A 147 -24.34 3.87 5.67
N ALA A 148 -25.49 3.45 5.14
CA ALA A 148 -25.97 2.07 5.25
C ALA A 148 -25.00 1.07 4.59
N ALA A 149 -24.44 1.40 3.43
CA ALA A 149 -23.42 0.59 2.78
C ALA A 149 -22.14 0.50 3.62
N ALA A 150 -21.71 1.60 4.24
CA ALA A 150 -20.54 1.60 5.13
C ALA A 150 -20.74 0.72 6.38
N VAL A 151 -21.93 0.81 7.01
CA VAL A 151 -22.30 -0.03 8.15
C VAL A 151 -22.39 -1.51 7.75
N ALA A 152 -23.04 -1.82 6.62
CA ALA A 152 -23.14 -3.20 6.14
C ALA A 152 -21.77 -3.82 5.90
N ARG A 153 -20.83 -3.05 5.31
CA ARG A 153 -19.43 -3.46 5.14
C ARG A 153 -18.77 -3.77 6.50
N ALA A 154 -18.82 -2.82 7.44
CA ALA A 154 -18.16 -2.95 8.74
C ALA A 154 -18.72 -4.13 9.55
N GLN A 155 -20.05 -4.32 9.55
CA GLN A 155 -20.70 -5.44 10.23
C GLN A 155 -20.38 -6.79 9.58
N SER A 156 -20.41 -6.85 8.25
CA SER A 156 -20.04 -8.05 7.50
C SER A 156 -18.60 -8.45 7.78
N ASP A 157 -17.67 -7.50 7.69
CA ASP A 157 -16.26 -7.76 7.97
C ASP A 157 -16.04 -8.16 9.44
N GLN A 158 -16.74 -7.55 10.41
CA GLN A 158 -16.64 -7.92 11.83
C GLN A 158 -17.14 -9.35 12.08
N ILE A 159 -18.36 -9.68 11.67
CA ILE A 159 -18.97 -10.98 11.95
C ILE A 159 -18.23 -12.08 11.18
N ALA A 160 -18.07 -11.92 9.86
CA ALA A 160 -17.52 -12.96 9.00
C ALA A 160 -16.03 -13.21 9.26
N ASN A 161 -15.21 -12.15 9.35
CA ASN A 161 -13.76 -12.34 9.52
C ASN A 161 -13.43 -12.87 10.92
N LEU A 162 -14.13 -12.43 11.97
CA LEU A 162 -13.91 -12.97 13.32
C LEU A 162 -14.37 -14.41 13.43
N THR A 163 -15.56 -14.75 12.89
CA THR A 163 -16.06 -16.14 12.86
C THR A 163 -15.08 -17.05 12.11
N ALA A 164 -14.68 -16.66 10.90
CA ALA A 164 -13.74 -17.42 10.09
C ALA A 164 -12.36 -17.56 10.75
N THR A 165 -11.84 -16.47 11.33
CA THR A 165 -10.56 -16.48 12.07
C THR A 165 -10.62 -17.45 13.24
N ARG A 166 -11.70 -17.47 14.03
CA ARG A 166 -11.84 -18.41 15.15
C ARG A 166 -11.91 -19.84 14.66
N ALA A 167 -12.82 -20.13 13.73
CA ALA A 167 -13.02 -21.48 13.21
C ALA A 167 -11.73 -22.08 12.63
N VAL A 168 -11.04 -21.34 11.76
CA VAL A 168 -9.77 -21.79 11.15
C VAL A 168 -8.66 -21.89 12.19
N THR A 169 -8.60 -20.97 13.16
CA THR A 169 -7.60 -21.05 14.23
C THR A 169 -7.83 -22.28 15.10
N ILE A 170 -9.06 -22.59 15.50
CA ILE A 170 -9.35 -23.76 16.34
C ILE A 170 -8.99 -25.04 15.58
N ALA A 171 -9.37 -25.13 14.30
CA ALA A 171 -9.16 -26.32 13.48
C ALA A 171 -7.68 -26.55 13.11
N LEU A 172 -6.96 -25.50 12.71
CA LEU A 172 -5.69 -25.67 11.99
C LEU A 172 -4.45 -25.21 12.76
N LYS A 173 -4.60 -24.49 13.87
CA LYS A 173 -3.46 -23.93 14.59
C LYS A 173 -2.48 -25.04 15.03
N PRO A 174 -1.21 -25.01 14.55
CA PRO A 174 -0.21 -25.98 14.96
C PRO A 174 0.10 -25.89 16.45
N HIS A 175 0.61 -26.99 17.01
CA HIS A 175 1.13 -27.00 18.37
C HIS A 175 2.28 -25.99 18.53
N GLY A 176 2.31 -25.27 19.66
CA GLY A 176 3.34 -24.26 19.94
C GLY A 176 3.12 -22.88 19.28
N MET A 177 2.26 -22.77 18.27
CA MET A 177 1.91 -21.46 17.69
C MET A 177 1.18 -20.59 18.74
N LYS A 178 1.58 -19.32 18.86
CA LYS A 178 0.85 -18.31 19.65
C LYS A 178 0.11 -17.36 18.72
N GLY A 179 -1.06 -16.88 19.16
CA GLY A 179 -1.93 -16.04 18.34
C GLY A 179 -2.91 -16.84 17.48
N ALA A 180 -3.55 -16.13 16.54
CA ALA A 180 -4.62 -16.62 15.68
C ALA A 180 -4.19 -16.63 14.21
N ILE A 181 -4.79 -17.52 13.42
CA ILE A 181 -4.69 -17.55 11.97
C ILE A 181 -5.75 -16.58 11.43
N GLY A 182 -5.32 -15.39 11.01
CA GLY A 182 -6.25 -14.35 10.60
C GLY A 182 -6.81 -14.63 9.21
N ILE A 183 -8.12 -14.77 9.11
CA ILE A 183 -8.84 -15.02 7.86
C ILE A 183 -9.67 -13.80 7.49
N GLY A 184 -9.66 -13.44 6.21
CA GLY A 184 -10.56 -12.43 5.69
C GLY A 184 -10.44 -12.22 4.18
N ARG A 185 -11.45 -11.58 3.60
CA ARG A 185 -11.68 -11.46 2.15
C ARG A 185 -10.56 -10.81 1.32
N VAL A 186 -9.64 -10.08 1.95
CA VAL A 186 -8.48 -9.49 1.25
C VAL A 186 -7.20 -10.24 1.61
N LYS A 187 -6.99 -10.48 2.91
CA LYS A 187 -5.80 -11.10 3.43
C LYS A 187 -5.62 -12.54 2.95
N THR A 188 -6.70 -13.33 2.97
CA THR A 188 -6.65 -14.75 2.62
C THR A 188 -6.41 -14.96 1.12
N PRO A 189 -7.11 -14.26 0.19
CA PRO A 189 -6.75 -14.31 -1.23
C PRO A 189 -5.34 -13.80 -1.52
N THR A 190 -4.87 -12.77 -0.81
CA THR A 190 -3.48 -12.28 -0.97
C THR A 190 -2.45 -13.36 -0.60
N MET A 191 -2.68 -14.08 0.51
CA MET A 191 -1.89 -15.26 0.87
C MET A 191 -1.98 -16.34 -0.20
N GLY A 192 -3.19 -16.60 -0.71
CA GLY A 192 -3.46 -17.59 -1.76
C GLY A 192 -2.70 -17.32 -3.06
N ILE A 193 -2.63 -16.06 -3.52
CA ILE A 193 -1.87 -15.65 -4.70
C ILE A 193 -0.38 -16.00 -4.55
N VAL A 194 0.20 -15.75 -3.38
CA VAL A 194 1.62 -16.07 -3.11
C VAL A 194 1.84 -17.58 -2.98
N CYS A 195 0.93 -18.31 -2.34
CA CYS A 195 1.01 -19.77 -2.21
C CYS A 195 0.87 -20.47 -3.56
N ALA A 196 -0.05 -20.01 -4.42
CA ALA A 196 -0.23 -20.53 -5.77
C ALA A 196 1.04 -20.32 -6.61
N ARG A 197 1.65 -19.12 -6.56
CA ARG A 197 2.94 -18.86 -7.21
C ARG A 197 4.05 -19.77 -6.70
N GLU A 198 4.12 -20.03 -5.39
CA GLU A 198 5.14 -20.93 -4.85
C GLU A 198 4.93 -22.37 -5.28
N ARG A 199 3.68 -22.85 -5.37
CA ARG A 199 3.37 -24.16 -5.95
C ARG A 199 3.77 -24.25 -7.42
N GLU A 200 3.49 -23.20 -8.20
CA GLU A 200 3.92 -23.09 -9.60
C GLU A 200 5.45 -23.18 -9.72
N ILE A 201 6.19 -22.51 -8.83
CA ILE A 201 7.67 -22.57 -8.79
C ILE A 201 8.17 -23.97 -8.41
N ARG A 202 7.56 -24.60 -7.40
CA ARG A 202 8.00 -25.93 -6.88
C ARG A 202 7.67 -27.06 -7.84
N GLY A 203 6.54 -26.97 -8.56
CA GLY A 203 6.14 -27.94 -9.58
C GLY A 203 6.71 -27.63 -10.97
N PHE A 204 7.52 -26.58 -11.11
CA PHE A 204 8.11 -26.23 -12.39
C PHE A 204 9.26 -27.19 -12.75
N GLU A 205 9.10 -27.90 -13.86
CA GLU A 205 10.15 -28.71 -14.46
C GLU A 205 10.87 -27.91 -15.54
N PRO A 206 12.17 -27.58 -15.36
CA PRO A 206 12.93 -26.90 -16.40
C PRO A 206 13.04 -27.77 -17.64
N ARG A 207 12.74 -27.20 -18.81
CA ARG A 207 12.85 -27.88 -20.11
C ARG A 207 13.85 -27.14 -20.99
N PRO A 208 14.73 -27.86 -21.71
CA PRO A 208 15.62 -27.23 -22.67
C PRO A 208 14.80 -26.71 -23.86
N TYR A 209 15.19 -25.56 -24.40
CA TYR A 209 14.69 -25.01 -25.66
C TYR A 209 15.85 -24.37 -26.43
N PHE A 210 15.65 -24.12 -27.71
CA PHE A 210 16.69 -23.61 -28.60
C PHE A 210 16.31 -22.24 -29.11
N ASP A 211 17.15 -21.24 -28.80
CA ASP A 211 17.07 -19.92 -29.42
C ASP A 211 17.85 -19.96 -30.74
N LEU A 212 17.14 -19.80 -31.85
CA LEU A 212 17.72 -19.88 -33.18
C LEU A 212 18.23 -18.51 -33.63
N TRP A 213 19.36 -18.50 -34.32
CA TRP A 213 19.94 -17.29 -34.89
C TRP A 213 20.64 -17.56 -36.22
N VAL A 214 20.76 -16.53 -37.03
CA VAL A 214 21.52 -16.51 -38.29
C VAL A 214 22.26 -15.18 -38.41
N ASP A 215 23.55 -15.25 -38.73
CA ASP A 215 24.37 -14.14 -39.16
C ASP A 215 24.25 -14.02 -40.68
N VAL A 216 23.86 -12.85 -41.15
CA VAL A 216 23.73 -12.52 -42.59
C VAL A 216 24.70 -11.42 -42.97
N SER A 217 25.16 -11.42 -44.23
CA SER A 217 26.13 -10.44 -44.74
C SER A 217 25.85 -10.03 -46.18
N ASP A 218 26.14 -8.77 -46.50
CA ASP A 218 26.22 -8.25 -47.88
C ASP A 218 27.66 -8.25 -48.44
N GLY A 219 28.60 -8.89 -47.73
CA GLY A 219 30.04 -8.90 -48.03
C GLY A 219 30.83 -7.75 -47.39
N LYS A 220 30.16 -6.76 -46.77
CA LYS A 220 30.81 -5.65 -46.05
C LYS A 220 30.47 -5.66 -44.57
N GLU A 221 29.19 -5.79 -44.26
CA GLU A 221 28.69 -5.81 -42.89
C GLU A 221 28.10 -7.18 -42.55
N VAL A 222 28.06 -7.50 -41.25
CA VAL A 222 27.45 -8.74 -40.73
C VAL A 222 26.44 -8.36 -39.65
N LEU A 223 25.24 -8.94 -39.72
CA LEU A 223 24.20 -8.74 -38.73
C LEU A 223 23.63 -10.08 -38.26
N ARG A 224 23.50 -10.24 -36.94
CA ARG A 224 22.80 -11.38 -36.35
C ARG A 224 21.31 -11.13 -36.27
N LEU A 225 20.51 -11.97 -36.91
CA LEU A 225 19.06 -12.06 -36.76
C LEU A 225 18.71 -13.21 -35.83
N LYS A 226 17.73 -13.00 -34.94
CA LYS A 226 17.28 -14.01 -33.98
C LYS A 226 15.81 -14.35 -34.19
N HIS A 227 15.44 -15.59 -33.93
CA HIS A 227 14.05 -16.00 -33.85
C HIS A 227 13.52 -15.72 -32.44
N PHE A 228 12.59 -14.77 -32.29
CA PHE A 228 11.97 -14.41 -31.02
C PHE A 228 10.49 -14.83 -30.98
N PRO A 229 10.18 -16.13 -30.84
CA PRO A 229 8.80 -16.59 -30.77
C PRO A 229 8.14 -16.22 -29.44
N ALA A 230 6.81 -16.25 -29.41
CA ALA A 230 6.06 -16.32 -28.16
C ALA A 230 6.46 -17.58 -27.36
N HIS A 231 6.18 -17.61 -26.05
CA HIS A 231 6.65 -18.67 -25.17
C HIS A 231 6.21 -20.06 -25.64
N GLU A 232 4.96 -20.17 -26.08
CA GLU A 232 4.31 -21.36 -26.64
C GLU A 232 4.88 -21.81 -28.00
N ALA A 233 5.56 -20.92 -28.72
CA ALA A 233 6.13 -21.19 -30.04
C ALA A 233 7.66 -21.38 -30.02
N ARG A 234 8.25 -21.49 -28.82
CA ARG A 234 9.67 -21.85 -28.64
C ARG A 234 9.96 -23.22 -29.24
N VAL A 235 11.19 -23.41 -29.72
CA VAL A 235 11.64 -24.66 -30.31
C VAL A 235 12.23 -25.55 -29.22
N PHE A 236 11.52 -26.62 -28.86
CA PHE A 236 11.97 -27.59 -27.83
C PHE A 236 12.65 -28.82 -28.44
N ASP A 237 12.35 -29.12 -29.70
CA ASP A 237 12.89 -30.26 -30.44
C ASP A 237 14.26 -29.90 -31.05
N GLN A 238 15.28 -30.70 -30.72
CA GLN A 238 16.64 -30.49 -31.18
C GLN A 238 16.80 -30.76 -32.68
N ASP A 239 16.14 -31.80 -33.22
CA ASP A 239 16.24 -32.18 -34.62
C ASP A 239 15.55 -31.12 -35.49
N LEU A 240 14.42 -30.60 -35.03
CA LEU A 240 13.76 -29.45 -35.68
C LEU A 240 14.68 -28.23 -35.69
N ALA A 241 15.34 -27.91 -34.57
CA ALA A 241 16.29 -26.80 -34.49
C ALA A 241 17.44 -26.98 -35.50
N GLN A 242 18.03 -28.19 -35.57
CA GLN A 242 19.09 -28.52 -36.51
C GLN A 242 18.64 -28.45 -37.97
N ARG A 243 17.45 -28.96 -38.31
CA ARG A 243 16.87 -28.86 -39.67
C ARG A 243 16.69 -27.40 -40.10
N ILE A 244 16.25 -26.53 -39.19
CA ILE A 244 16.11 -25.09 -39.48
C ILE A 244 17.48 -24.45 -39.72
N ILE A 245 18.49 -24.77 -38.89
CA ILE A 245 19.85 -24.25 -39.07
C ILE A 245 20.45 -24.71 -40.40
N ALA A 246 20.30 -25.98 -40.76
CA ALA A 246 20.79 -26.55 -42.00
C ALA A 246 20.15 -25.88 -43.24
N SER A 247 18.93 -25.34 -43.12
CA SER A 247 18.29 -24.61 -44.23
C SER A 247 18.98 -23.28 -44.59
N PHE A 248 19.94 -22.82 -43.77
CA PHE A 248 20.73 -21.62 -44.03
C PHE A 248 22.04 -21.87 -44.79
N ASP A 249 22.41 -23.13 -45.08
CA ASP A 249 23.66 -23.47 -45.77
C ASP A 249 23.43 -24.27 -47.08
N PRO A 250 23.53 -23.62 -48.26
CA PRO A 250 23.63 -22.18 -48.48
C PRO A 250 22.24 -21.52 -48.55
N TRP A 251 22.09 -20.38 -47.89
CA TRP A 251 20.93 -19.50 -48.06
C TRP A 251 21.36 -18.11 -48.56
N LYS A 252 20.63 -17.62 -49.55
CA LYS A 252 20.76 -16.28 -50.11
C LYS A 252 19.38 -15.75 -50.43
N GLY A 253 19.09 -14.53 -50.03
CA GLY A 253 17.76 -13.98 -50.28
C GLY A 253 17.59 -12.52 -49.88
N PRO A 254 16.44 -11.94 -50.24
CA PRO A 254 16.09 -10.57 -49.87
C PRO A 254 15.73 -10.48 -48.39
N LEU A 255 16.21 -9.43 -47.73
CA LEU A 255 15.72 -9.00 -46.42
C LEU A 255 14.43 -8.19 -46.55
N GLN A 256 13.60 -8.24 -45.52
CA GLN A 256 12.54 -7.27 -45.28
C GLN A 256 13.06 -6.23 -44.29
N VAL A 257 13.08 -4.96 -44.69
CA VAL A 257 13.50 -3.84 -43.83
C VAL A 257 12.35 -2.89 -43.63
N THR A 258 11.89 -2.74 -42.39
CA THR A 258 10.86 -1.77 -42.02
C THR A 258 11.48 -0.64 -41.21
N PHE A 259 11.05 0.59 -41.53
CA PHE A 259 11.46 1.80 -40.84
C PHE A 259 10.22 2.55 -40.36
N GLU A 260 10.15 2.83 -39.07
CA GLU A 260 9.01 3.51 -38.47
C GLU A 260 9.47 4.64 -37.55
N LYS A 261 8.93 5.85 -37.78
CA LYS A 261 9.02 6.96 -36.83
C LYS A 261 8.04 6.70 -35.70
N LYS A 262 8.56 6.48 -34.49
CA LYS A 262 7.75 6.19 -33.31
C LYS A 262 7.72 7.38 -32.35
N LYS A 263 6.58 7.50 -31.68
CA LYS A 263 6.32 8.45 -30.60
C LYS A 263 5.91 7.68 -29.35
N GLN A 264 6.55 7.93 -28.23
CA GLN A 264 6.22 7.32 -26.95
C GLN A 264 5.83 8.38 -25.92
N PRO A 265 4.56 8.44 -25.49
CA PRO A 265 4.14 9.36 -24.45
C PRO A 265 4.77 9.03 -23.09
N PRO A 266 4.83 10.00 -22.17
CA PRO A 266 5.41 9.78 -20.84
C PRO A 266 4.61 8.78 -20.02
N PRO A 267 5.24 8.18 -18.98
CA PRO A 267 4.51 7.40 -17.99
C PRO A 267 3.49 8.27 -17.25
N ARG A 268 2.45 7.63 -16.71
CA ARG A 268 1.46 8.29 -15.84
C ARG A 268 2.09 8.73 -14.52
N LEU A 269 1.43 9.68 -13.86
CA LEU A 269 1.78 10.09 -12.49
C LEU A 269 1.63 8.93 -11.50
N MET A 270 2.11 9.14 -10.28
CA MET A 270 2.10 8.10 -9.24
C MET A 270 0.86 8.19 -8.36
N ASP A 271 0.18 7.07 -8.24
CA ASP A 271 -0.65 6.71 -7.09
C ASP A 271 0.23 6.02 -6.02
N LEU A 272 -0.30 5.77 -4.83
CA LEU A 272 0.44 5.05 -3.78
C LEU A 272 0.91 3.65 -4.23
N PRO A 273 0.10 2.83 -4.94
CA PRO A 273 0.54 1.53 -5.44
C PRO A 273 1.74 1.61 -6.38
N LEU A 274 1.76 2.54 -7.35
CA LEU A 274 2.92 2.72 -8.23
C LEU A 274 4.13 3.21 -7.45
N LEU A 275 3.95 4.13 -6.49
CA LEU A 275 5.04 4.59 -5.62
C LEU A 275 5.67 3.42 -4.84
N GLN A 276 4.84 2.55 -4.23
CA GLN A 276 5.29 1.34 -3.53
C GLN A 276 5.97 0.35 -4.48
N GLN A 277 5.45 0.18 -5.69
CA GLN A 277 6.07 -0.66 -6.72
C GLN A 277 7.48 -0.18 -7.08
N ARG A 278 7.64 1.13 -7.30
CA ARG A 278 8.93 1.74 -7.63
C ARG A 278 9.90 1.68 -6.45
N ALA A 279 9.42 1.91 -5.21
CA ALA A 279 10.25 1.88 -4.01
C ALA A 279 10.70 0.44 -3.64
N ALA A 280 9.93 -0.60 -4.00
CA ALA A 280 10.28 -2.00 -3.74
C ALA A 280 11.63 -2.41 -4.35
N ARG A 281 12.10 -1.75 -5.42
CA ARG A 281 13.44 -1.99 -6.00
C ARG A 281 14.59 -1.67 -5.02
N TRP A 282 14.34 -0.72 -4.11
CA TRP A 282 15.26 -0.39 -3.03
C TRP A 282 15.16 -1.36 -1.84
N GLY A 283 14.36 -2.43 -1.95
CA GLY A 283 14.07 -3.36 -0.87
C GLY A 283 13.16 -2.79 0.22
N TRP A 284 12.44 -1.70 -0.08
CA TRP A 284 11.50 -1.12 0.88
C TRP A 284 10.21 -1.92 0.93
N SER A 285 9.65 -2.08 2.13
CA SER A 285 8.28 -2.56 2.29
C SER A 285 7.28 -1.49 1.85
N ALA A 286 6.06 -1.94 1.55
CA ALA A 286 4.92 -1.09 1.27
C ALA A 286 4.66 -0.10 2.41
N GLN A 287 4.79 -0.57 3.67
CA GLN A 287 4.62 0.24 4.86
C GLN A 287 5.72 1.28 5.00
N LYS A 288 7.00 0.89 4.82
CA LYS A 288 8.12 1.84 4.86
C LYS A 288 7.92 2.96 3.83
N THR A 289 7.50 2.62 2.62
CA THR A 289 7.24 3.62 1.56
C THR A 289 6.15 4.60 1.98
N LEU A 290 5.05 4.10 2.53
CA LEU A 290 3.95 4.94 3.03
C LEU A 290 4.40 5.84 4.20
N ASP A 291 5.18 5.31 5.14
CA ASP A 291 5.68 6.09 6.29
C ASP A 291 6.59 7.25 5.84
N VAL A 292 7.49 6.99 4.89
CA VAL A 292 8.37 8.03 4.32
C VAL A 292 7.54 9.05 3.54
N ALA A 293 6.56 8.61 2.74
CA ALA A 293 5.65 9.52 2.02
C ALA A 293 4.81 10.37 2.98
N GLN A 294 4.35 9.81 4.11
CA GLN A 294 3.61 10.53 5.14
C GLN A 294 4.46 11.65 5.76
N LYS A 295 5.75 11.40 6.01
CA LYS A 295 6.67 12.46 6.48
C LYS A 295 6.86 13.57 5.45
N LEU A 296 7.01 13.22 4.17
CA LEU A 296 7.11 14.21 3.09
C LEU A 296 5.86 15.09 3.00
N TYR A 297 4.68 14.53 3.28
CA TYR A 297 3.40 15.23 3.24
C TYR A 297 3.12 16.06 4.52
N GLU A 298 3.27 15.48 5.71
CA GLU A 298 2.84 16.13 6.96
C GLU A 298 3.93 17.00 7.59
N THR A 299 5.16 16.49 7.63
CA THR A 299 6.30 17.16 8.27
C THR A 299 6.89 18.20 7.34
N HIS A 300 7.30 17.76 6.14
CA HIS A 300 8.00 18.61 5.19
C HIS A 300 7.06 19.42 4.28
N LYS A 301 5.83 18.91 4.08
CA LYS A 301 4.78 19.51 3.23
C LYS A 301 5.19 19.67 1.76
N VAL A 302 6.18 18.92 1.30
CA VAL A 302 6.76 19.02 -0.06
C VAL A 302 6.09 18.11 -1.09
N THR A 303 5.19 17.24 -0.66
CA THR A 303 4.40 16.36 -1.55
C THR A 303 2.91 16.49 -1.26
N THR A 304 2.08 16.03 -2.19
CA THR A 304 0.62 15.95 -2.04
C THR A 304 0.23 14.68 -1.26
N TYR A 305 -1.07 14.48 -1.03
CA TYR A 305 -1.54 13.43 -0.12
C TYR A 305 -1.05 12.03 -0.53
N PRO A 306 -0.35 11.29 0.36
CA PRO A 306 0.44 10.11 -0.03
C PRO A 306 -0.39 8.83 -0.14
N ARG A 307 -1.69 8.86 0.16
CA ARG A 307 -2.60 7.70 -0.01
C ARG A 307 -3.52 7.87 -1.23
N ALA A 308 -3.08 8.66 -2.21
CA ALA A 308 -3.79 8.83 -3.47
C ALA A 308 -3.99 7.49 -4.20
N GLU A 309 -5.18 7.34 -4.78
CA GLU A 309 -5.62 6.12 -5.47
C GLU A 309 -5.62 6.26 -7.00
N THR A 310 -5.29 7.45 -7.49
CA THR A 310 -5.38 7.83 -8.91
C THR A 310 -4.07 8.41 -9.42
N LYS A 311 -3.92 8.39 -10.75
CA LYS A 311 -2.74 8.88 -11.50
C LYS A 311 -3.04 10.17 -12.28
N TYR A 312 -4.14 10.83 -11.96
CA TYR A 312 -4.60 12.06 -12.61
C TYR A 312 -4.47 13.27 -11.68
N LEU A 313 -4.47 14.45 -12.28
CA LEU A 313 -4.60 15.76 -11.65
C LEU A 313 -5.86 16.47 -12.16
N PRO A 314 -6.43 17.40 -11.40
CA PRO A 314 -7.51 18.24 -11.88
C PRO A 314 -7.07 19.02 -13.12
N GLU A 315 -7.98 19.28 -14.04
CA GLU A 315 -7.68 20.06 -15.25
C GLU A 315 -7.23 21.47 -14.92
N ALA A 316 -7.77 22.06 -13.85
CA ALA A 316 -7.36 23.36 -13.32
C ALA A 316 -5.89 23.42 -12.87
N GLU A 317 -5.26 22.30 -12.49
CA GLU A 317 -3.84 22.26 -12.11
C GLU A 317 -2.90 22.47 -13.30
N LYS A 318 -3.41 22.43 -14.54
CA LYS A 318 -2.64 22.75 -15.76
C LYS A 318 -1.94 24.10 -15.66
N GLN A 319 -2.61 25.11 -15.08
CA GLN A 319 -2.08 26.48 -14.96
C GLN A 319 -0.81 26.55 -14.11
N ASN A 320 -0.61 25.58 -13.20
CA ASN A 320 0.54 25.53 -12.31
C ASN A 320 1.76 24.83 -12.96
N ALA A 321 1.58 24.14 -14.09
CA ALA A 321 2.60 23.23 -14.62
C ALA A 321 3.88 23.95 -15.09
N GLN A 322 3.79 25.17 -15.64
CA GLN A 322 4.97 25.94 -16.06
C GLN A 322 5.82 26.33 -14.84
N ALA A 323 5.20 27.00 -13.86
CA ALA A 323 5.87 27.36 -12.61
C ALA A 323 6.37 26.13 -11.83
N MET A 324 5.72 24.97 -11.98
CA MET A 324 6.25 23.71 -11.46
C MET A 324 7.51 23.24 -12.16
N LEU A 325 7.52 23.24 -13.48
CA LEU A 325 8.70 22.87 -14.25
C LEU A 325 9.89 23.78 -13.91
N ASP A 326 9.66 25.09 -13.81
CA ASP A 326 10.70 26.07 -13.48
C ASP A 326 11.32 25.78 -12.10
N GLY A 327 10.49 25.63 -11.06
CA GLY A 327 10.98 25.31 -9.72
C GLY A 327 11.63 23.92 -9.60
N LEU A 328 11.20 22.94 -10.39
CA LEU A 328 11.83 21.62 -10.42
C LEU A 328 13.20 21.66 -11.09
N ARG A 329 13.38 22.46 -12.14
CA ARG A 329 14.67 22.62 -12.86
C ARG A 329 15.73 23.31 -12.01
N GLU A 330 15.36 24.01 -10.94
CA GLU A 330 16.30 24.55 -9.95
C GLU A 330 16.87 23.46 -9.03
N LEU A 331 16.27 22.28 -8.97
CA LEU A 331 16.74 21.19 -8.14
C LEU A 331 17.90 20.44 -8.83
N PRO A 332 19.02 20.16 -8.12
CA PRO A 332 20.26 19.68 -8.75
C PRO A 332 20.16 18.29 -9.40
N PHE A 333 19.15 17.50 -9.03
CA PHE A 333 18.93 16.16 -9.57
C PHE A 333 17.99 16.15 -10.81
N VAL A 334 17.35 17.28 -11.15
CA VAL A 334 16.48 17.41 -12.31
C VAL A 334 17.29 17.92 -13.49
N LYS A 335 17.60 17.02 -14.43
CA LYS A 335 18.45 17.33 -15.60
C LYS A 335 17.64 17.24 -16.89
N VAL A 336 16.90 18.30 -17.21
CA VAL A 336 16.06 18.38 -18.42
C VAL A 336 16.34 19.64 -19.24
N ALA A 337 16.34 19.49 -20.56
CA ALA A 337 16.58 20.56 -21.52
C ALA A 337 15.30 21.31 -21.90
N TYR A 338 14.15 20.62 -21.89
CA TYR A 338 12.86 21.25 -22.21
C TYR A 338 12.47 22.31 -21.17
N ARG A 339 11.98 23.45 -21.67
CA ARG A 339 11.62 24.64 -20.86
C ARG A 339 10.12 24.85 -20.71
N THR A 340 9.32 24.15 -21.50
CA THR A 340 7.86 24.26 -21.51
C THR A 340 7.23 22.90 -21.25
N PRO A 341 6.17 22.82 -20.43
CA PRO A 341 5.43 21.59 -20.23
C PRO A 341 4.57 21.26 -21.45
N THR A 342 4.39 19.97 -21.71
CA THR A 342 3.40 19.46 -22.65
C THR A 342 2.10 19.13 -21.90
N TYR A 343 1.05 19.88 -22.20
CA TYR A 343 -0.26 19.70 -21.58
C TYR A 343 -0.99 18.52 -22.22
N ARG A 344 -1.29 17.48 -21.42
CA ARG A 344 -2.07 16.31 -21.87
C ARG A 344 -3.36 16.21 -21.08
N MET A 345 -4.47 16.45 -21.78
CA MET A 345 -5.83 16.49 -21.21
C MET A 345 -6.56 15.14 -21.37
N GLY A 346 -7.62 14.94 -20.58
CA GLY A 346 -8.53 13.80 -20.66
C GLY A 346 -7.91 12.47 -20.20
N LYS A 347 -8.67 11.37 -20.32
CA LYS A 347 -8.26 10.02 -19.85
C LYS A 347 -6.93 9.51 -20.39
N ARG A 348 -6.45 10.03 -21.52
CA ARG A 348 -5.13 9.67 -22.10
C ARG A 348 -3.98 10.53 -21.55
N GLY A 349 -4.28 11.67 -20.94
CA GLY A 349 -3.32 12.60 -20.35
C GLY A 349 -3.17 12.49 -18.83
N CYS A 350 -2.44 13.44 -18.22
CA CYS A 350 -2.28 13.51 -16.76
C CYS A 350 -3.26 14.50 -16.10
N PHE A 351 -3.77 15.48 -16.84
CA PHE A 351 -4.79 16.43 -16.38
C PHE A 351 -6.16 15.95 -16.86
N SER A 352 -7.01 15.47 -15.94
CA SER A 352 -8.32 14.92 -16.31
C SER A 352 -9.27 14.90 -15.11
N ASP A 353 -10.31 15.71 -15.17
CA ASP A 353 -11.37 15.71 -14.16
C ASP A 353 -12.21 14.42 -14.27
N GLU A 354 -12.44 13.95 -15.49
CA GLU A 354 -13.07 12.65 -15.75
C GLU A 354 -12.26 11.48 -15.17
N GLY A 355 -10.92 11.55 -15.24
CA GLY A 355 -10.02 10.56 -14.63
C GLY A 355 -9.97 10.62 -13.10
N LEU A 356 -10.44 11.71 -12.50
CA LEU A 356 -10.57 11.89 -11.05
C LEU A 356 -11.97 11.56 -10.52
N ALA A 357 -12.95 11.32 -11.38
CA ALA A 357 -14.31 11.03 -10.97
C ALA A 357 -14.35 9.85 -9.96
N GLY A 358 -14.91 10.09 -8.77
CA GLY A 358 -15.01 9.11 -7.69
C GLY A 358 -13.76 8.97 -6.81
N ALA A 359 -12.67 9.69 -7.08
CA ALA A 359 -11.48 9.72 -6.22
C ALA A 359 -11.49 10.94 -5.29
N SER A 360 -11.22 10.73 -4.00
CA SER A 360 -11.12 11.84 -3.01
C SER A 360 -9.80 12.60 -3.07
N HIS A 361 -8.81 12.07 -3.78
CA HIS A 361 -7.47 12.63 -3.87
C HIS A 361 -6.91 12.46 -5.28
N HIS A 362 -6.17 13.46 -5.76
CA HIS A 362 -5.41 13.39 -7.00
C HIS A 362 -4.03 12.74 -6.79
N ALA A 363 -3.27 12.52 -7.87
CA ALA A 363 -1.96 11.88 -7.86
C ALA A 363 -0.92 12.50 -6.90
N ILE A 364 0.05 11.67 -6.48
CA ILE A 364 1.19 12.05 -5.63
C ILE A 364 2.21 12.81 -6.48
N ILE A 365 2.35 14.11 -6.21
CA ILE A 365 3.24 15.03 -6.92
C ILE A 365 3.97 15.94 -5.92
N PRO A 366 5.02 16.66 -6.33
CA PRO A 366 5.56 17.76 -5.54
C PRO A 366 4.48 18.81 -5.25
N ASN A 367 4.45 19.35 -4.03
CA ASN A 367 3.43 20.32 -3.62
C ASN A 367 3.76 21.73 -4.12
N PHE A 368 2.97 22.22 -5.09
CA PHE A 368 3.09 23.55 -5.69
C PHE A 368 3.19 24.69 -4.68
N LYS A 369 2.42 24.64 -3.58
CA LYS A 369 2.37 25.68 -2.54
C LYS A 369 3.67 25.82 -1.75
N THR A 370 4.62 24.91 -1.94
CA THR A 370 5.90 24.88 -1.22
C THR A 370 7.11 24.92 -2.14
N ARG A 371 6.91 25.29 -3.41
CA ARG A 371 7.97 25.31 -4.44
C ARG A 371 9.20 26.12 -4.02
N ASP A 372 8.96 27.25 -3.36
CA ASP A 372 9.96 28.17 -2.80
C ASP A 372 10.84 27.52 -1.70
N LYS A 373 10.35 26.44 -1.10
CA LYS A 373 11.01 25.76 0.02
C LYS A 373 11.77 24.52 -0.41
N TRP A 374 11.54 23.98 -1.60
CA TRP A 374 12.09 22.68 -2.00
C TRP A 374 13.60 22.62 -1.90
N ALA A 375 14.34 23.60 -2.43
CA ALA A 375 15.79 23.61 -2.35
C ALA A 375 16.32 23.59 -0.91
N ARG A 376 15.67 24.35 0.00
CA ARG A 376 16.02 24.37 1.43
C ARG A 376 15.69 23.04 2.12
N VAL A 377 14.48 22.53 1.91
CA VAL A 377 14.05 21.26 2.53
C VAL A 377 14.90 20.10 2.01
N LEU A 378 15.23 20.09 0.72
CA LEU A 378 16.11 19.08 0.11
C LEU A 378 17.50 19.04 0.75
N ARG A 379 18.09 20.20 1.09
CA ARG A 379 19.37 20.26 1.81
C ARG A 379 19.30 19.67 3.21
N ALA A 380 18.14 19.78 3.87
CA ALA A 380 17.91 19.22 5.20
C ALA A 380 17.46 17.74 5.16
N MET A 381 16.95 17.25 4.02
CA MET A 381 16.55 15.87 3.82
C MET A 381 17.75 14.99 3.46
N ALA A 382 17.89 13.85 4.15
CA ALA A 382 18.90 12.84 3.87
C ALA A 382 18.27 11.44 3.76
N GLY A 383 19.01 10.51 3.14
CA GLY A 383 18.63 9.10 3.06
C GLY A 383 17.31 8.86 2.33
N ASP A 384 16.40 8.12 2.98
CA ASP A 384 15.16 7.62 2.38
C ASP A 384 14.19 8.75 1.97
N GLU A 385 14.04 9.79 2.79
CA GLU A 385 13.13 10.91 2.51
C GLU A 385 13.52 11.65 1.22
N ARG A 386 14.81 11.98 1.09
CA ARG A 386 15.35 12.60 -0.12
C ARG A 386 15.14 11.71 -1.34
N ARG A 387 15.49 10.42 -1.23
CA ARG A 387 15.36 9.45 -2.33
C ARG A 387 13.92 9.33 -2.84
N LEU A 388 12.94 9.29 -1.92
CA LEU A 388 11.53 9.20 -2.31
C LEU A 388 11.03 10.51 -2.93
N PHE A 389 11.44 11.66 -2.40
CA PHE A 389 11.09 12.95 -2.99
C PHE A 389 11.66 13.13 -4.40
N GLU A 390 12.92 12.74 -4.62
CA GLU A 390 13.56 12.77 -5.95
C GLU A 390 12.77 11.91 -6.95
N LEU A 391 12.34 10.71 -6.57
CA LEU A 391 11.48 9.87 -7.41
C LEU A 391 10.14 10.55 -7.75
N ILE A 392 9.49 11.19 -6.78
CA ILE A 392 8.22 11.89 -6.97
C ILE A 392 8.40 13.09 -7.92
N ALA A 393 9.44 13.88 -7.69
CA ALA A 393 9.79 15.03 -8.52
C ALA A 393 10.09 14.62 -9.97
N LEU A 394 11.01 13.67 -10.19
CA LEU A 394 11.38 13.23 -11.53
C LEU A 394 10.22 12.59 -12.29
N SER A 395 9.33 11.87 -11.59
CA SER A 395 8.12 11.29 -12.21
C SER A 395 7.14 12.36 -12.67
N TYR A 396 6.94 13.43 -11.88
CA TYR A 396 6.11 14.56 -12.31
C TYR A 396 6.76 15.30 -13.48
N THR A 397 8.06 15.61 -13.39
CA THR A 397 8.82 16.27 -14.45
C THR A 397 8.70 15.50 -15.78
N ALA A 398 8.79 14.16 -15.74
CA ALA A 398 8.59 13.31 -16.91
C ALA A 398 7.15 13.38 -17.45
N ALA A 399 6.13 13.30 -16.59
CA ALA A 399 4.72 13.31 -16.99
C ALA A 399 4.32 14.58 -17.76
N ILE A 400 4.94 15.71 -17.44
CA ILE A 400 4.73 16.99 -18.14
C ILE A 400 5.76 17.25 -19.25
N GLY A 401 6.74 16.37 -19.46
CA GLY A 401 7.74 16.50 -20.53
C GLY A 401 7.18 16.15 -21.92
N PRO A 402 7.88 16.49 -23.01
CA PRO A 402 7.47 16.11 -24.36
C PRO A 402 7.59 14.59 -24.60
N ASP A 403 6.93 14.10 -25.64
CA ASP A 403 7.01 12.69 -26.01
C ASP A 403 8.44 12.33 -26.44
N ARG A 404 8.84 11.07 -26.17
CA ARG A 404 10.08 10.53 -26.73
C ARG A 404 9.86 10.23 -28.20
N LEU A 405 10.74 10.73 -29.06
CA LEU A 405 10.73 10.47 -30.50
C LEU A 405 11.94 9.63 -30.88
N TYR A 406 11.72 8.54 -31.61
CA TYR A 406 12.79 7.67 -32.06
C TYR A 406 12.41 6.98 -33.37
N ASP A 407 13.43 6.64 -34.14
CA ASP A 407 13.27 5.81 -35.32
C ASP A 407 13.52 4.36 -34.92
N ARG A 408 12.61 3.47 -35.31
CA ARG A 408 12.77 2.02 -35.16
C ARG A 408 13.00 1.42 -36.54
N THR A 409 14.10 0.71 -36.68
CA THR A 409 14.39 -0.13 -37.84
C THR A 409 14.28 -1.58 -37.44
N GLU A 410 13.56 -2.38 -38.21
CA GLU A 410 13.54 -3.84 -38.07
C GLU A 410 14.02 -4.48 -39.37
N ILE A 411 15.06 -5.27 -39.28
CA ILE A 411 15.60 -6.06 -40.39
C ILE A 411 15.22 -7.51 -40.13
N SER A 412 14.59 -8.16 -41.10
CA SER A 412 14.12 -9.52 -40.93
C SER A 412 14.15 -10.34 -42.21
N LEU A 413 14.10 -11.66 -42.05
CA LEU A 413 13.92 -12.61 -43.13
C LEU A 413 12.97 -13.73 -42.69
N MET A 414 12.47 -14.47 -43.68
CA MET A 414 11.71 -15.70 -43.48
C MET A 414 12.55 -16.89 -43.92
N ALA A 415 12.69 -17.89 -43.03
CA ALA A 415 13.20 -19.21 -43.37
C ALA A 415 12.12 -20.24 -43.01
N GLY A 416 11.55 -20.90 -44.03
CA GLY A 416 10.30 -21.65 -43.88
C GLY A 416 9.16 -20.74 -43.38
N GLN A 417 8.46 -21.16 -42.32
CA GLN A 417 7.40 -20.37 -41.67
C GLN A 417 7.88 -19.53 -40.48
N ARG A 418 9.19 -19.36 -40.29
CA ARG A 418 9.76 -18.67 -39.11
C ARG A 418 10.43 -17.37 -39.49
N LYS A 419 10.11 -16.32 -38.73
CA LYS A 419 10.72 -14.99 -38.85
C LYS A 419 11.98 -14.91 -37.99
N PHE A 420 13.07 -14.48 -38.61
CA PHE A 420 14.30 -14.08 -37.93
C PHE A 420 14.44 -12.57 -38.05
N ALA A 421 14.69 -11.88 -36.95
CA ALA A 421 14.72 -10.42 -36.95
C ALA A 421 15.78 -9.85 -36.00
N ALA A 422 16.21 -8.63 -36.31
CA ALA A 422 16.91 -7.73 -35.42
C ALA A 422 16.19 -6.38 -35.47
N SER A 423 16.07 -5.71 -34.32
CA SER A 423 15.52 -4.36 -34.24
C SER A 423 16.54 -3.42 -33.61
N GLY A 424 16.61 -2.21 -34.15
CA GLY A 424 17.44 -1.12 -33.65
C GLY A 424 16.62 0.14 -33.47
N ILE A 425 17.01 0.93 -32.47
CA ILE A 425 16.40 2.24 -32.20
C ILE A 425 17.46 3.32 -32.31
N VAL A 426 17.15 4.37 -33.08
CA VAL A 426 17.91 5.63 -33.11
C VAL A 426 17.09 6.71 -32.43
N GLU A 427 17.56 7.19 -31.28
CA GLU A 427 16.87 8.23 -30.52
C GLU A 427 16.98 9.59 -31.24
N ARG A 428 15.83 10.22 -31.49
CA ARG A 428 15.75 11.56 -32.12
C ARG A 428 15.57 12.65 -31.07
N GLN A 429 14.65 12.42 -30.14
CA GLN A 429 14.40 13.29 -29.01
C GLN A 429 14.10 12.43 -27.78
N PRO A 430 14.93 12.50 -26.71
CA PRO A 430 14.70 11.72 -25.50
C PRO A 430 13.40 12.14 -24.79
N GLY A 431 13.06 13.43 -24.85
CA GLY A 431 11.84 13.99 -24.28
C GLY A 431 11.73 13.72 -22.77
N TRP A 432 10.59 13.19 -22.32
CA TRP A 432 10.37 12.84 -20.91
C TRP A 432 11.43 11.91 -20.32
N ARG A 433 12.17 11.13 -21.14
CA ARG A 433 13.25 10.26 -20.63
C ARG A 433 14.38 11.04 -19.99
N GLU A 434 14.62 12.30 -20.36
CA GLU A 434 15.64 13.15 -19.72
C GLU A 434 15.41 13.24 -18.21
N ALA A 435 14.15 13.33 -17.79
CA ALA A 435 13.78 13.44 -16.38
C ALA A 435 14.03 12.14 -15.59
N LEU A 436 13.86 10.97 -16.22
CA LEU A 436 13.99 9.68 -15.52
C LEU A 436 15.39 9.07 -15.66
N GLY A 437 16.20 9.55 -16.62
CA GLY A 437 17.52 9.03 -16.92
C GLY A 437 17.48 7.54 -17.28
N ALA A 438 18.53 6.80 -16.88
CA ALA A 438 18.61 5.35 -17.03
C ALA A 438 17.74 4.59 -16.00
N ASP A 439 16.46 4.96 -15.87
CA ASP A 439 15.53 4.29 -14.97
C ASP A 439 15.37 2.80 -15.39
N PRO A 440 15.73 1.83 -14.53
CA PRO A 440 15.71 0.41 -14.88
C PRO A 440 14.32 -0.16 -15.22
N ASP A 441 13.22 0.53 -14.91
CA ASP A 441 11.89 0.10 -15.38
C ASP A 441 11.55 0.64 -16.79
N ALA A 442 12.23 1.68 -17.25
CA ALA A 442 12.12 2.16 -18.63
C ALA A 442 12.95 1.32 -19.61
N SER A 443 13.90 0.51 -19.12
CA SER A 443 14.76 -0.39 -19.92
C SER A 443 14.29 -1.85 -19.97
N LYS A 444 13.41 -2.33 -19.10
CA LYS A 444 13.00 -3.76 -19.07
C LYS A 444 12.27 -4.32 -20.30
N LYS A 445 11.90 -3.47 -21.28
CA LYS A 445 11.38 -3.93 -22.58
C LYS A 445 12.45 -4.05 -23.67
N SER A 446 13.72 -3.72 -23.39
CA SER A 446 14.71 -3.40 -24.43
C SER A 446 15.65 -4.53 -24.85
N ASP A 447 15.54 -5.76 -24.35
CA ASP A 447 16.45 -6.83 -24.81
C ASP A 447 16.25 -7.18 -26.30
N ALA A 448 15.07 -6.86 -26.87
CA ALA A 448 14.79 -6.96 -28.31
C ALA A 448 14.96 -5.62 -29.07
N GLU A 449 15.06 -4.50 -28.34
CA GLU A 449 15.13 -3.12 -28.87
C GLU A 449 16.32 -2.39 -28.23
N ALA A 450 17.51 -2.98 -28.36
CA ALA A 450 18.72 -2.31 -27.93
C ALA A 450 18.91 -1.02 -28.76
N ALA A 451 19.56 -0.01 -28.17
CA ALA A 451 20.12 1.11 -28.94
C ALA A 451 21.29 0.57 -29.77
N ALA A 452 20.96 -0.15 -30.84
CA ALA A 452 21.89 -0.73 -31.78
C ALA A 452 21.68 -0.01 -33.12
N ILE A 453 22.77 0.55 -33.64
CA ILE A 453 22.81 1.04 -35.02
C ILE A 453 22.88 -0.20 -35.90
N LEU A 454 21.83 -0.44 -36.69
CA LEU A 454 21.81 -1.52 -37.66
C LEU A 454 22.48 -1.07 -38.96
N PRO A 455 23.04 -2.02 -39.75
CA PRO A 455 23.49 -1.75 -41.11
C PRO A 455 22.45 -0.95 -41.92
N PRO A 456 22.86 0.02 -42.76
CA PRO A 456 21.95 0.85 -43.55
C PRO A 456 21.43 0.11 -44.79
N TRP A 457 21.05 -1.16 -44.62
CA TRP A 457 20.48 -1.98 -45.67
C TRP A 457 19.08 -1.51 -46.06
N LYS A 458 18.77 -1.57 -47.35
CA LYS A 458 17.47 -1.22 -47.90
C LYS A 458 16.54 -2.42 -47.93
N ASP A 459 15.24 -2.15 -48.05
CA ASP A 459 14.27 -3.22 -48.26
C ASP A 459 14.63 -4.02 -49.51
N ARG A 460 14.48 -5.34 -49.41
CA ARG A 460 14.88 -6.34 -50.40
C ARG A 460 16.37 -6.42 -50.72
N GLN A 461 17.24 -5.87 -49.87
CA GLN A 461 18.70 -6.11 -49.95
C GLN A 461 18.98 -7.61 -49.96
N ILE A 462 19.74 -8.07 -50.96
CA ILE A 462 20.19 -9.46 -51.03
C ILE A 462 21.38 -9.62 -50.10
N VAL A 463 21.32 -10.63 -49.24
CA VAL A 463 22.40 -11.03 -48.33
C VAL A 463 22.60 -12.54 -48.37
N ASP A 464 23.79 -12.97 -48.00
CA ASP A 464 24.15 -14.37 -47.84
C ASP A 464 24.11 -14.72 -46.34
N ALA A 465 23.60 -15.90 -46.00
CA ALA A 465 23.75 -16.44 -44.64
C ALA A 465 25.19 -16.93 -44.47
N VAL A 466 25.90 -16.39 -43.47
CA VAL A 466 27.31 -16.71 -43.22
C VAL A 466 27.50 -17.72 -42.09
N LYS A 467 26.57 -17.72 -41.12
CA LYS A 467 26.60 -18.66 -39.99
C LYS A 467 25.21 -18.75 -39.37
N ALA A 468 24.75 -19.95 -39.06
CA ALA A 468 23.51 -20.14 -38.29
C ALA A 468 23.78 -21.02 -37.07
N GLY A 469 22.93 -20.90 -36.05
CA GLY A 469 23.09 -21.66 -34.82
C GLY A 469 21.84 -21.73 -33.94
N ALA A 470 21.89 -22.64 -32.97
CA ALA A 470 20.91 -22.80 -31.91
C ALA A 470 21.62 -22.71 -30.57
N ASP A 471 21.25 -21.72 -29.77
CA ASP A 471 21.70 -21.61 -28.40
C ASP A 471 20.76 -22.43 -27.52
N LYS A 472 21.25 -23.53 -26.95
CA LYS A 472 20.48 -24.31 -25.97
C LYS A 472 20.29 -23.49 -24.70
N LYS A 473 19.05 -23.20 -24.37
CA LYS A 473 18.61 -22.50 -23.15
C LYS A 473 17.70 -23.41 -22.33
N THR A 474 17.44 -22.99 -21.10
CA THR A 474 16.56 -23.70 -20.17
C THR A 474 15.46 -22.76 -19.72
N THR A 475 14.21 -23.23 -19.73
CA THR A 475 13.08 -22.46 -19.21
C THR A 475 13.31 -22.16 -17.72
N LYS A 476 12.80 -21.01 -17.24
CA LYS A 476 12.92 -20.59 -15.85
C LYS A 476 11.56 -20.59 -15.19
N PRO A 477 11.46 -20.93 -13.89
CA PRO A 477 10.22 -20.79 -13.16
C PRO A 477 9.79 -19.31 -13.13
N PRO A 478 8.51 -19.02 -12.91
CA PRO A 478 8.05 -17.66 -12.70
C PRO A 478 8.77 -17.04 -11.49
N ALA A 479 9.02 -15.73 -11.54
CA ALA A 479 9.64 -15.04 -10.41
C ALA A 479 8.68 -15.00 -9.21
N ARG A 480 9.24 -15.14 -7.99
CA ARG A 480 8.52 -14.81 -6.77
C ARG A 480 8.11 -13.34 -6.79
N PHE A 481 7.04 -13.02 -6.07
CA PHE A 481 6.65 -11.62 -5.88
C PHE A 481 7.65 -10.92 -4.94
N ASN A 482 7.91 -9.64 -5.14
CA ASN A 482 8.30 -8.72 -4.07
C ASN A 482 7.05 -7.93 -3.62
N GLU A 483 7.14 -7.10 -2.58
CA GLU A 483 5.96 -6.36 -2.09
C GLU A 483 5.33 -5.47 -3.17
N GLY A 484 6.14 -4.84 -4.03
CA GLY A 484 5.64 -3.99 -5.12
C GLY A 484 4.88 -4.77 -6.20
N THR A 485 5.39 -5.92 -6.62
CA THR A 485 4.74 -6.80 -7.59
C THR A 485 3.55 -7.54 -7.00
N LEU A 486 3.54 -7.82 -5.69
CA LEU A 486 2.36 -8.33 -4.99
C LEU A 486 1.26 -7.26 -4.89
N ILE A 487 1.59 -6.01 -4.57
CA ILE A 487 0.61 -4.91 -4.61
C ILE A 487 0.00 -4.77 -6.01
N LYS A 488 0.82 -4.87 -7.06
CA LYS A 488 0.31 -4.90 -8.43
C LYS A 488 -0.59 -6.12 -8.68
N ALA A 489 -0.23 -7.30 -8.19
CA ALA A 489 -1.08 -8.49 -8.29
C ALA A 489 -2.40 -8.32 -7.52
N MET A 490 -2.41 -7.62 -6.38
CA MET A 490 -3.63 -7.26 -5.66
C MET A 490 -4.49 -6.26 -6.45
N GLN A 491 -3.89 -5.30 -7.17
CA GLN A 491 -4.62 -4.40 -8.09
C GLN A 491 -5.21 -5.15 -9.28
N GLU A 492 -4.47 -6.13 -9.77
CA GLU A 492 -4.85 -6.99 -10.88
C GLU A 492 -5.51 -8.29 -10.41
N ALA A 493 -6.12 -8.28 -9.22
CA ALA A 493 -6.69 -9.48 -8.61
C ALA A 493 -7.76 -10.16 -9.50
N TRP A 494 -8.37 -9.40 -10.42
CA TRP A 494 -9.25 -9.90 -11.47
C TRP A 494 -8.63 -11.01 -12.33
N LYS A 495 -7.30 -11.05 -12.48
CA LYS A 495 -6.59 -12.13 -13.20
C LYS A 495 -6.62 -13.48 -12.46
N TYR A 496 -6.96 -13.45 -11.17
CA TYR A 496 -6.99 -14.63 -10.30
C TYR A 496 -8.43 -15.01 -9.89
N ALA A 497 -9.43 -14.23 -10.31
CA ALA A 497 -10.84 -14.57 -10.10
C ALA A 497 -11.26 -15.68 -11.07
N ARG A 498 -12.06 -16.63 -10.57
CA ARG A 498 -12.51 -17.77 -11.38
C ARG A 498 -13.66 -17.42 -12.33
N ASP A 499 -14.55 -16.53 -11.89
CA ASP A 499 -15.73 -16.13 -12.66
C ASP A 499 -15.48 -14.83 -13.47
N PRO A 500 -15.78 -14.80 -14.78
CA PRO A 500 -15.57 -13.62 -15.62
C PRO A 500 -16.31 -12.35 -15.16
N LYS A 501 -17.52 -12.48 -14.57
CA LYS A 501 -18.29 -11.30 -14.13
C LYS A 501 -17.64 -10.65 -12.92
N THR A 502 -17.24 -11.45 -11.93
CA THR A 502 -16.51 -10.97 -10.75
C THR A 502 -15.12 -10.43 -11.13
N ALA A 503 -14.45 -11.03 -12.12
CA ALA A 503 -13.20 -10.51 -12.66
C ALA A 503 -13.38 -9.09 -13.25
N GLU A 504 -14.39 -8.85 -14.08
CA GLU A 504 -14.63 -7.51 -14.64
C GLU A 504 -14.97 -6.49 -13.54
N ARG A 505 -15.73 -6.89 -12.51
CA ARG A 505 -15.97 -6.02 -11.35
C ARG A 505 -14.69 -5.67 -10.60
N LEU A 506 -13.84 -6.65 -10.31
CA LEU A 506 -12.54 -6.42 -9.65
C LEU A 506 -11.65 -5.49 -10.48
N LYS A 507 -11.69 -5.63 -11.81
CA LYS A 507 -10.95 -4.75 -12.73
C LYS A 507 -11.43 -3.30 -12.62
N GLY A 508 -12.74 -3.07 -12.54
CA GLY A 508 -13.32 -1.76 -12.27
C GLY A 508 -13.04 -1.22 -10.86
N ALA A 509 -12.88 -2.09 -9.85
CA ALA A 509 -12.60 -1.72 -8.45
C ALA A 509 -11.10 -1.58 -8.12
N ALA A 510 -10.21 -1.70 -9.12
CA ALA A 510 -8.76 -1.78 -8.92
C ALA A 510 -8.32 -2.90 -7.96
N GLY A 511 -9.01 -4.05 -8.01
CA GLY A 511 -8.62 -5.30 -7.37
C GLY A 511 -9.07 -5.45 -5.91
N ILE A 512 -8.22 -6.04 -5.06
CA ILE A 512 -8.51 -6.28 -3.64
C ILE A 512 -7.70 -5.36 -2.71
N GLY A 513 -8.35 -4.92 -1.64
CA GLY A 513 -7.81 -3.93 -0.69
C GLY A 513 -7.68 -2.54 -1.29
N THR A 514 -7.90 -1.51 -0.49
CA THR A 514 -7.66 -0.12 -0.89
C THR A 514 -6.16 0.21 -0.78
N PRO A 515 -5.62 1.15 -1.58
CA PRO A 515 -4.26 1.67 -1.41
C PRO A 515 -3.84 1.91 0.05
N ALA A 516 -4.74 2.42 0.90
CA ALA A 516 -4.46 2.67 2.31
C ALA A 516 -4.30 1.41 3.19
N THR A 517 -4.82 0.25 2.76
CA THR A 517 -4.87 -0.99 3.56
C THR A 517 -3.92 -2.09 3.09
N ARG A 518 -3.46 -2.06 1.82
CA ARG A 518 -2.57 -3.13 1.29
C ARG A 518 -1.28 -3.28 2.10
N ALA A 519 -0.65 -2.18 2.49
CA ALA A 519 0.58 -2.21 3.29
C ALA A 519 0.38 -2.93 4.64
N SER A 520 -0.71 -2.63 5.36
CA SER A 520 -1.00 -3.25 6.66
C SER A 520 -1.38 -4.73 6.53
N ILE A 521 -2.04 -5.12 5.43
CA ILE A 521 -2.32 -6.53 5.13
C ILE A 521 -1.01 -7.31 4.93
N LEU A 522 -0.08 -6.77 4.13
CA LEU A 522 1.23 -7.38 3.90
C LEU A 522 2.04 -7.49 5.19
N GLU A 523 2.07 -6.42 6.01
CA GLU A 523 2.71 -6.46 7.34
C GLU A 523 2.03 -7.49 8.27
N GLY A 524 0.70 -7.60 8.22
CA GLY A 524 -0.04 -8.58 9.00
C GLY A 524 0.28 -10.02 8.62
N LEU A 525 0.42 -10.32 7.32
CA LEU A 525 0.82 -11.65 6.84
C LEU A 525 2.26 -12.01 7.26
N LYS A 526 3.19 -11.04 7.20
CA LYS A 526 4.56 -11.22 7.70
C LYS A 526 4.59 -11.40 9.23
N THR A 527 3.86 -10.58 9.97
CA THR A 527 3.81 -10.64 11.45
C THR A 527 3.25 -11.96 11.96
N GLN A 528 2.34 -12.59 11.20
CA GLN A 528 1.81 -13.92 11.51
C GLN A 528 2.70 -15.08 11.02
N ASN A 529 3.92 -14.80 10.54
CA ASN A 529 4.84 -15.79 9.95
C ASN A 529 4.22 -16.56 8.77
N LEU A 530 3.29 -15.95 8.04
CA LEU A 530 2.72 -16.54 6.82
C LEU A 530 3.61 -16.21 5.60
N PHE A 531 4.24 -15.05 5.61
CA PHE A 531 5.22 -14.65 4.60
C PHE A 531 6.61 -14.48 5.19
N GLU A 532 7.59 -14.82 4.36
CA GLU A 532 9.01 -14.62 4.58
C GLU A 532 9.59 -13.72 3.48
N VAL A 533 10.59 -12.91 3.84
CA VAL A 533 11.31 -12.09 2.85
C VAL A 533 12.68 -12.72 2.62
N ILE A 534 12.92 -13.19 1.39
CA ILE A 534 14.18 -13.79 0.93
C ILE A 534 14.67 -12.95 -0.25
N ASP A 535 15.82 -12.30 -0.11
CA ASP A 535 16.42 -11.44 -1.14
C ASP A 535 15.43 -10.45 -1.78
N LYS A 536 14.66 -9.73 -0.94
CA LYS A 536 13.59 -8.77 -1.30
C LYS A 536 12.31 -9.40 -1.91
N HIS A 537 12.27 -10.72 -2.05
CA HIS A 537 11.10 -11.46 -2.54
C HIS A 537 10.32 -12.07 -1.37
N LEU A 538 9.01 -12.20 -1.55
CA LEU A 538 8.07 -12.84 -0.65
C LEU A 538 7.99 -14.33 -1.00
N ALA A 539 8.21 -15.17 0.00
CA ALA A 539 7.93 -16.60 -0.05
C ALA A 539 6.87 -16.93 1.01
N PRO A 540 5.93 -17.84 0.75
CA PRO A 540 5.04 -18.34 1.79
C PRO A 540 5.82 -19.27 2.73
N SER A 541 5.51 -19.24 4.02
CA SER A 541 6.05 -20.21 4.97
C SER A 541 5.39 -21.59 4.79
N THR A 542 5.97 -22.62 5.40
CA THR A 542 5.34 -23.95 5.47
C THR A 542 3.95 -23.89 6.07
N LEU A 543 3.75 -23.03 7.09
CA LEU A 543 2.44 -22.79 7.69
C LEU A 543 1.44 -22.20 6.67
N ALA A 544 1.84 -21.20 5.89
CA ALA A 544 0.97 -20.59 4.90
C ALA A 544 0.57 -21.57 3.79
N LEU A 545 1.51 -22.38 3.31
CA LEU A 545 1.22 -23.43 2.33
C LEU A 545 0.25 -24.47 2.88
N ALA A 546 0.47 -24.97 4.10
CA ALA A 546 -0.42 -25.96 4.67
C ALA A 546 -1.85 -25.42 4.94
N ILE A 547 -1.97 -24.17 5.41
CA ILE A 547 -3.28 -23.49 5.51
C ILE A 547 -3.91 -23.37 4.13
N TYR A 548 -3.14 -22.93 3.13
CA TYR A 548 -3.61 -22.80 1.76
C TYR A 548 -4.12 -24.13 1.20
N ASP A 549 -3.41 -25.23 1.45
CA ASP A 549 -3.76 -26.57 0.96
C ASP A 549 -5.09 -27.04 1.54
N VAL A 550 -5.31 -26.85 2.85
CA VAL A 550 -6.58 -27.17 3.49
C VAL A 550 -7.70 -26.27 2.98
N LEU A 551 -7.47 -24.96 2.90
CA LEU A 551 -8.49 -24.03 2.40
C LEU A 551 -8.83 -24.29 0.93
N LEU A 552 -7.85 -24.67 0.09
CA LEU A 552 -8.09 -24.97 -1.31
C LEU A 552 -8.99 -26.20 -1.47
N LYS A 553 -8.84 -27.19 -0.60
CA LYS A 553 -9.64 -28.42 -0.61
C LYS A 553 -11.03 -28.18 -0.02
N GLU A 554 -11.11 -27.57 1.16
CA GLU A 554 -12.34 -27.52 1.95
C GLU A 554 -13.18 -26.26 1.66
N ALA A 555 -12.54 -25.11 1.43
CA ALA A 555 -13.20 -23.80 1.27
C ALA A 555 -12.51 -22.90 0.24
N PRO A 556 -12.39 -23.34 -1.04
CA PRO A 556 -11.66 -22.61 -2.07
C PRO A 556 -12.21 -21.20 -2.34
N GLU A 557 -13.49 -20.95 -2.05
CA GLU A 557 -14.17 -19.67 -2.16
C GLU A 557 -13.51 -18.54 -1.34
N ILE A 558 -12.79 -18.87 -0.26
CA ILE A 558 -12.12 -17.88 0.61
C ILE A 558 -10.76 -17.47 0.05
N LEU A 559 -10.17 -18.31 -0.81
CA LEU A 559 -8.93 -18.01 -1.52
C LEU A 559 -9.19 -17.20 -2.80
N ASP A 560 -10.43 -17.18 -3.29
CA ASP A 560 -10.81 -16.43 -4.48
C ASP A 560 -10.95 -14.94 -4.15
N PRO A 561 -10.26 -14.03 -4.88
CA PRO A 561 -10.47 -12.60 -4.72
C PRO A 561 -11.90 -12.13 -5.06
N ALA A 562 -12.68 -12.94 -5.79
CA ALA A 562 -14.08 -12.66 -6.16
C ALA A 562 -14.96 -12.28 -4.97
N ALA A 563 -14.72 -12.86 -3.77
CA ALA A 563 -15.47 -12.52 -2.57
C ALA A 563 -15.44 -11.01 -2.24
N THR A 564 -14.35 -10.31 -2.60
CA THR A 564 -14.28 -8.86 -2.47
C THR A 564 -15.20 -8.17 -3.49
N ALA A 565 -15.18 -8.58 -4.75
CA ALA A 565 -16.05 -7.97 -5.78
C ALA A 565 -17.54 -8.19 -5.50
N GLU A 566 -17.92 -9.38 -5.05
CA GLU A 566 -19.30 -9.70 -4.69
C GLU A 566 -19.80 -8.80 -3.54
N MET A 567 -18.96 -8.57 -2.53
CA MET A 567 -19.29 -7.63 -1.46
C MET A 567 -19.43 -6.21 -2.02
N GLU A 568 -18.50 -5.72 -2.85
CA GLU A 568 -18.62 -4.36 -3.40
C GLU A 568 -19.87 -4.19 -4.28
N LEU A 569 -20.23 -5.20 -5.08
CA LEU A 569 -21.48 -5.20 -5.86
C LEU A 569 -22.71 -5.12 -4.96
N ALA A 570 -22.73 -5.88 -3.87
CA ALA A 570 -23.84 -5.86 -2.94
C ALA A 570 -23.95 -4.48 -2.25
N LEU A 571 -22.81 -3.90 -1.88
CA LEU A 571 -22.76 -2.55 -1.32
C LEU A 571 -23.20 -1.47 -2.33
N ASP A 572 -22.88 -1.61 -3.61
CA ASP A 572 -23.40 -0.72 -4.66
C ASP A 572 -24.92 -0.86 -4.80
N GLY A 573 -25.46 -2.08 -4.68
CA GLY A 573 -26.90 -2.32 -4.63
C GLY A 573 -27.58 -1.55 -3.49
N ILE A 574 -26.95 -1.49 -2.32
CA ILE A 574 -27.44 -0.65 -1.20
C ILE A 574 -27.45 0.83 -1.59
N LEU A 575 -26.39 1.33 -2.24
CA LEU A 575 -26.31 2.74 -2.66
C LEU A 575 -27.42 3.13 -3.65
N LYS A 576 -27.82 2.19 -4.51
CA LYS A 576 -28.90 2.37 -5.49
C LYS A 576 -30.30 2.10 -4.92
N GLY A 577 -30.41 1.60 -3.70
CA GLY A 577 -31.68 1.16 -3.10
C GLY A 577 -32.20 -0.17 -3.66
N GLU A 578 -31.37 -0.92 -4.37
CA GLU A 578 -31.70 -2.23 -4.97
C GLU A 578 -31.53 -3.38 -3.96
N GLN A 579 -30.77 -3.17 -2.88
CA GLN A 579 -30.53 -4.18 -1.85
C GLN A 579 -30.71 -3.64 -0.44
N ASP A 580 -31.27 -4.47 0.44
CA ASP A 580 -31.35 -4.19 1.87
C ASP A 580 -30.00 -4.48 2.57
N PRO A 581 -29.47 -3.56 3.39
CA PRO A 581 -28.22 -3.74 4.12
C PRO A 581 -28.17 -5.00 4.98
N ARG A 582 -29.27 -5.40 5.64
CA ARG A 582 -29.29 -6.58 6.51
C ARG A 582 -29.21 -7.85 5.68
N THR A 583 -29.95 -7.93 4.58
CA THR A 583 -29.87 -9.05 3.64
C THR A 583 -28.46 -9.26 3.10
N VAL A 584 -27.74 -8.18 2.81
CA VAL A 584 -26.33 -8.25 2.40
C VAL A 584 -25.45 -8.84 3.51
N VAL A 585 -25.60 -8.36 4.75
CA VAL A 585 -24.86 -8.92 5.90
C VAL A 585 -25.22 -10.40 6.10
N ASP A 586 -26.50 -10.76 6.07
CA ASP A 586 -26.99 -12.13 6.25
C ASP A 586 -26.34 -13.10 5.28
N THR A 587 -26.28 -12.71 4.01
CA THR A 587 -25.67 -13.51 2.93
C THR A 587 -24.18 -13.77 3.21
N ILE A 588 -23.45 -12.75 3.65
CA ILE A 588 -22.02 -12.86 3.95
C ILE A 588 -21.79 -13.69 5.22
N VAL A 589 -22.63 -13.52 6.24
CA VAL A 589 -22.58 -14.29 7.49
C VAL A 589 -22.86 -15.77 7.23
N ALA A 590 -23.82 -16.10 6.36
CA ALA A 590 -24.13 -17.49 5.99
C ALA A 590 -22.90 -18.21 5.40
N ARG A 591 -22.10 -17.53 4.57
CA ARG A 591 -20.85 -18.08 4.03
C ARG A 591 -19.81 -18.34 5.13
N ALA A 592 -19.68 -17.42 6.08
CA ALA A 592 -18.77 -17.61 7.22
C ALA A 592 -19.24 -18.76 8.13
N ALA A 593 -20.55 -18.94 8.31
CA ALA A 593 -21.13 -20.06 9.04
C ALA A 593 -20.85 -21.40 8.35
N ALA A 594 -21.00 -21.45 7.01
CA ALA A 594 -20.68 -22.64 6.22
C ALA A 594 -19.18 -23.01 6.34
N LEU A 595 -18.28 -22.03 6.30
CA LEU A 595 -16.87 -22.26 6.59
C LEU A 595 -16.67 -22.82 7.99
N ALA A 596 -17.30 -22.22 9.00
CA ALA A 596 -17.13 -22.63 10.38
C ALA A 596 -17.54 -24.09 10.60
N ALA A 597 -18.65 -24.52 9.99
CA ALA A 597 -19.09 -25.92 10.00
C ALA A 597 -18.09 -26.87 9.34
N LYS A 598 -17.53 -26.51 8.17
CA LYS A 598 -16.47 -27.30 7.51
C LYS A 598 -15.21 -27.41 8.39
N MET A 599 -14.81 -26.31 9.04
CA MET A 599 -13.65 -26.29 9.94
C MET A 599 -13.91 -27.05 11.24
N GLU A 600 -15.15 -27.11 11.71
CA GLU A 600 -15.56 -27.94 12.84
C GLU A 600 -15.40 -29.43 12.51
N GLN A 601 -15.94 -29.88 11.38
CA GLN A 601 -15.75 -31.25 10.90
C GLN A 601 -14.27 -31.60 10.75
N ARG A 602 -13.48 -30.68 10.18
CA ARG A 602 -12.02 -30.84 10.09
C ARG A 602 -11.36 -30.95 11.45
N GLY A 603 -11.75 -30.12 12.42
CA GLY A 603 -11.22 -30.17 13.79
C GLY A 603 -11.57 -31.47 14.51
N GLN A 604 -12.79 -31.97 14.33
CA GLN A 604 -13.27 -33.24 14.92
C GLN A 604 -12.54 -34.46 14.34
N SER A 605 -12.09 -34.42 13.09
CA SER A 605 -11.26 -35.48 12.48
C SER A 605 -9.87 -35.66 13.12
N GLY A 606 -9.49 -34.79 14.06
CA GLY A 606 -8.31 -34.94 14.92
C GLY A 606 -6.95 -34.62 14.28
N THR A 607 -6.86 -34.50 12.95
CA THR A 607 -5.60 -34.12 12.30
C THR A 607 -5.42 -32.61 12.30
N LYS A 608 -4.72 -32.08 13.31
CA LYS A 608 -4.16 -30.72 13.21
C LYS A 608 -3.12 -30.66 12.09
N LEU A 609 -2.73 -29.44 11.71
CA LEU A 609 -1.59 -29.26 10.83
C LEU A 609 -0.33 -29.83 11.49
N ASP A 610 0.19 -30.92 10.94
CA ASP A 610 1.46 -31.54 11.34
C ASP A 610 2.62 -30.76 10.74
N ILE A 611 2.97 -29.66 11.41
CA ILE A 611 4.04 -28.76 11.00
C ILE A 611 4.88 -28.45 12.23
N ASP A 612 6.19 -28.65 12.11
CA ASP A 612 7.13 -28.14 13.10
C ASP A 612 7.19 -26.61 12.99
N PHE A 613 6.35 -25.95 13.79
CA PHE A 613 6.25 -24.50 13.79
C PHE A 613 7.35 -23.89 14.67
N THR A 614 8.39 -23.36 14.02
CA THR A 614 9.39 -22.53 14.69
C THR A 614 8.97 -21.06 14.67
N ALA A 615 8.62 -20.50 15.83
CA ALA A 615 8.28 -19.08 15.92
C ALA A 615 9.53 -18.22 15.68
N LYS A 616 9.48 -17.21 14.81
CA LYS A 616 10.56 -16.23 14.66
C LYS A 616 10.68 -15.30 15.89
N PRO A 617 11.89 -14.85 16.27
CA PRO A 617 12.06 -13.83 17.30
C PRO A 617 11.46 -12.50 16.85
N SER A 618 10.88 -11.73 17.79
CA SER A 618 10.36 -10.40 17.45
C SER A 618 11.48 -9.41 17.12
N PRO A 619 11.21 -8.32 16.37
CA PRO A 619 12.22 -7.29 16.10
C PRO A 619 12.89 -6.74 17.37
N LYS A 620 12.12 -6.59 18.47
CA LYS A 620 12.65 -6.19 19.78
C LYS A 620 13.56 -7.25 20.40
N MET A 621 13.20 -8.53 20.29
CA MET A 621 14.07 -9.63 20.74
C MET A 621 15.37 -9.65 19.96
N LEU A 622 15.31 -9.53 18.62
CA LEU A 622 16.50 -9.46 17.77
C LEU A 622 17.35 -8.25 18.09
N GLN A 623 16.75 -7.09 18.32
CA GLN A 623 17.47 -5.88 18.70
C GLN A 623 18.18 -6.07 20.04
N ALA A 624 17.48 -6.62 21.05
CA ALA A 624 18.07 -6.94 22.35
C ALA A 624 19.19 -7.98 22.22
N ALA A 625 19.01 -9.01 21.39
CA ALA A 625 19.99 -10.06 21.17
C ALA A 625 21.22 -9.50 20.47
N ARG A 626 21.05 -8.68 19.44
CA ARG A 626 22.15 -7.97 18.75
C ARG A 626 22.88 -7.02 19.70
N ALA A 627 22.16 -6.30 20.56
CA ALA A 627 22.76 -5.42 21.56
C ALA A 627 23.57 -6.23 22.60
N LYS A 628 23.04 -7.36 23.09
CA LYS A 628 23.74 -8.27 24.00
C LYS A 628 25.00 -8.86 23.35
N ALA A 629 24.88 -9.34 22.11
CA ALA A 629 25.99 -9.87 21.31
C ALA A 629 27.10 -8.81 21.13
N LYS A 630 26.72 -7.58 20.77
CA LYS A 630 27.66 -6.45 20.65
C LYS A 630 28.35 -6.14 21.99
N ARG A 631 27.61 -6.12 23.11
CA ARG A 631 28.17 -5.88 24.45
C ARG A 631 29.13 -6.97 24.90
N MET A 632 28.84 -8.22 24.55
CA MET A 632 29.68 -9.38 24.90
C MET A 632 30.84 -9.62 23.91
N GLY A 633 30.92 -8.88 22.80
CA GLY A 633 31.90 -9.14 21.74
C GLY A 633 31.68 -10.47 21.01
N THR A 634 30.50 -11.08 21.11
CA THR A 634 30.18 -12.38 20.51
C THR A 634 29.30 -12.24 19.29
N ARG A 635 29.30 -13.23 18.39
CA ARG A 635 28.27 -13.34 17.34
C ARG A 635 26.98 -13.91 17.93
N LEU A 636 25.85 -13.67 17.24
CA LEU A 636 24.60 -14.35 17.56
C LEU A 636 24.73 -15.86 17.27
N PRO A 637 24.14 -16.73 18.10
CA PRO A 637 24.11 -18.16 17.80
C PRO A 637 23.42 -18.43 16.46
N ASN A 638 23.85 -19.50 15.79
CA ASN A 638 23.23 -19.96 14.56
C ASN A 638 21.74 -20.24 14.81
N GLY A 639 20.87 -19.72 13.94
CA GLY A 639 19.43 -19.83 14.11
C GLY A 639 18.80 -18.83 15.10
N ALA A 640 19.58 -18.06 15.88
CA ALA A 640 19.01 -17.06 16.80
C ALA A 640 18.24 -15.93 16.11
N THR A 641 18.41 -15.77 14.80
CA THR A 641 17.65 -14.80 13.98
C THR A 641 16.35 -15.36 13.43
N THR A 642 16.19 -16.69 13.41
CA THR A 642 15.10 -17.42 12.77
C THR A 642 14.28 -18.24 13.76
N ASP A 643 14.84 -18.57 14.92
CA ASP A 643 14.18 -19.31 16.00
C ASP A 643 14.15 -18.49 17.29
N ARG A 644 12.93 -18.22 17.75
CA ARG A 644 12.65 -17.53 19.00
C ARG A 644 13.23 -18.25 20.22
N LYS A 645 13.23 -19.58 20.26
CA LYS A 645 13.80 -20.37 21.37
C LYS A 645 15.30 -20.12 21.47
N ILE A 646 16.04 -20.32 20.38
CA ILE A 646 17.49 -20.04 20.31
C ILE A 646 17.78 -18.58 20.67
N CYS A 647 16.99 -17.63 20.15
CA CYS A 647 17.14 -16.21 20.50
C CYS A 647 16.88 -15.96 21.99
N SER A 648 15.87 -16.63 22.56
CA SER A 648 15.50 -16.48 23.98
C SER A 648 16.53 -17.10 24.89
N GLU A 649 17.08 -18.26 24.53
CA GLU A 649 18.18 -18.92 25.23
C GLU A 649 19.43 -18.04 25.20
N PHE A 650 19.76 -17.46 24.04
CA PHE A 650 20.86 -16.51 23.93
C PHE A 650 20.64 -15.27 24.79
N LEU A 651 19.42 -14.74 24.85
CA LEU A 651 19.07 -13.63 25.72
C LEU A 651 19.17 -14.01 27.20
N GLY A 652 18.96 -15.29 27.53
CA GLY A 652 18.90 -15.81 28.88
C GLY A 652 17.54 -15.55 29.54
N PRO A 653 17.33 -16.05 30.77
CA PRO A 653 16.14 -15.71 31.55
C PRO A 653 16.01 -14.19 31.64
N ARG A 654 14.79 -13.67 31.52
CA ARG A 654 14.54 -12.26 31.86
C ARG A 654 15.02 -12.08 33.30
N PRO A 655 15.85 -11.06 33.61
CA PRO A 655 16.21 -10.78 34.99
C PRO A 655 14.92 -10.72 35.82
N GLN A 656 14.80 -11.58 36.83
CA GLN A 656 13.78 -11.38 37.84
C GLN A 656 14.10 -10.06 38.54
N GLY A 657 13.17 -9.11 38.47
CA GLY A 657 13.38 -7.78 39.03
C GLY A 657 14.32 -6.93 38.19
N ASN A 658 13.81 -6.34 37.10
CA ASN A 658 14.40 -5.08 36.69
C ASN A 658 14.01 -4.07 37.77
N GLY A 659 15.01 -3.47 38.41
CA GLY A 659 14.86 -2.21 39.12
C GLY A 659 14.15 -1.16 38.27
N PRO A 660 13.89 0.03 38.82
CA PRO A 660 13.13 1.05 38.11
C PRO A 660 13.79 1.40 36.77
N SER A 661 12.99 1.64 35.73
CA SER A 661 13.55 2.03 34.42
C SER A 661 14.24 3.40 34.49
N ASP A 662 15.16 3.70 33.57
CA ASP A 662 15.81 5.02 33.48
C ASP A 662 14.78 6.17 33.44
N ALA A 663 13.64 5.95 32.78
CA ALA A 663 12.54 6.90 32.75
C ALA A 663 11.85 7.08 34.11
N GLN A 664 11.70 5.99 34.89
CA GLN A 664 11.17 6.07 36.26
C GLN A 664 12.14 6.79 37.19
N LEU A 665 13.44 6.51 37.10
CA LEU A 665 14.49 7.18 37.88
C LEU A 665 14.56 8.68 37.55
N ALA A 666 14.57 9.03 36.27
CA ALA A 666 14.57 10.42 35.82
C ALA A 666 13.32 11.17 36.30
N PHE A 667 12.15 10.52 36.29
CA PHE A 667 10.91 11.13 36.75
C PHE A 667 10.85 11.28 38.27
N ALA A 668 11.37 10.31 39.03
CA ALA A 668 11.48 10.41 40.49
C ALA A 668 12.45 11.53 40.91
N ARG A 669 13.63 11.63 40.27
CA ARG A 669 14.58 12.74 40.50
C ARG A 669 13.99 14.10 40.17
N LYS A 670 13.23 14.18 39.08
CA LYS A 670 12.51 15.41 38.73
C LYS A 670 11.48 15.79 39.80
N ILE A 671 10.68 14.84 40.29
CA ILE A 671 9.72 15.11 41.38
C ILE A 671 10.44 15.56 42.65
N ALA A 672 11.57 14.92 43.00
CA ALA A 672 12.37 15.26 44.16
C ALA A 672 12.86 16.72 44.10
N ASN A 673 13.42 17.11 42.95
CA ASN A 673 13.90 18.47 42.72
C ASN A 673 12.75 19.49 42.65
N ASP A 674 11.72 19.23 41.84
CA ASP A 674 10.65 20.19 41.57
C ASP A 674 9.69 20.38 42.76
N ALA A 675 9.56 19.37 43.63
CA ALA A 675 8.71 19.41 44.82
C ALA A 675 9.49 19.56 46.14
N ASN A 676 10.82 19.76 46.07
CA ASN A 676 11.74 19.85 47.21
C ASN A 676 11.51 18.74 48.26
N VAL A 677 11.45 17.49 47.79
CA VAL A 677 11.29 16.30 48.64
C VAL A 677 12.48 15.38 48.47
N ASP A 678 13.01 14.87 49.58
CA ASP A 678 14.14 13.97 49.57
C ASP A 678 13.81 12.66 48.82
N LEU A 679 14.76 12.19 48.01
CA LEU A 679 14.67 10.93 47.27
C LEU A 679 15.68 9.95 47.86
N PRO A 680 15.26 9.04 48.76
CA PRO A 680 16.19 8.16 49.44
C PRO A 680 16.94 7.24 48.45
N ASP A 681 18.26 7.15 48.59
CA ASP A 681 19.07 6.28 47.72
C ASP A 681 18.65 4.80 47.79
N ALA A 682 18.15 4.37 48.95
CA ALA A 682 17.65 3.01 49.19
C ALA A 682 16.50 2.60 48.27
N ILE A 683 15.73 3.55 47.69
CA ILE A 683 14.61 3.24 46.81
C ILE A 683 14.95 3.32 45.31
N LEU A 684 16.18 3.72 44.96
CA LEU A 684 16.63 3.82 43.57
C LEU A 684 16.82 2.45 42.88
N GLY A 685 17.03 1.39 43.66
CA GLY A 685 17.14 0.01 43.17
C GLY A 685 15.80 -0.75 43.11
N ASP A 686 14.77 -0.27 43.81
CA ASP A 686 13.49 -0.97 43.98
C ASP A 686 12.37 -0.28 43.19
N ARG A 687 11.87 -1.00 42.18
CA ARG A 687 10.81 -0.50 41.29
C ARG A 687 9.49 -0.21 42.01
N ALA A 688 9.12 -1.02 42.99
CA ALA A 688 7.87 -0.85 43.73
C ALA A 688 7.98 0.35 44.67
N ALA A 689 9.10 0.47 45.40
CA ALA A 689 9.38 1.59 46.29
C ALA A 689 9.47 2.92 45.52
N LEU A 690 10.17 2.95 44.38
CA LEU A 690 10.26 4.15 43.54
C LEU A 690 8.90 4.53 42.93
N SER A 691 8.07 3.54 42.55
CA SER A 691 6.71 3.80 42.06
C SER A 691 5.79 4.36 43.15
N ALA A 692 5.94 3.89 44.39
CA ALA A 692 5.23 4.42 45.55
C ALA A 692 5.66 5.87 45.85
N PHE A 693 6.96 6.18 45.78
CA PHE A 693 7.48 7.53 45.91
C PHE A 693 6.91 8.48 44.85
N ILE A 694 6.94 8.08 43.57
CA ILE A 694 6.36 8.85 42.46
C ILE A 694 4.87 9.08 42.72
N LYS A 695 4.11 8.04 43.10
CA LYS A 695 2.67 8.16 43.36
C LYS A 695 2.35 9.11 44.51
N LYS A 696 3.13 9.08 45.59
CA LYS A 696 2.97 9.94 46.77
C LYS A 696 3.27 11.42 46.47
N ASN A 697 4.26 11.70 45.64
CA ASN A 697 4.79 13.06 45.47
C ASN A 697 4.44 13.74 44.14
N LYS A 698 3.94 13.00 43.13
CA LYS A 698 3.56 13.57 41.81
C LYS A 698 2.48 14.66 41.90
N GLY A 699 1.64 14.64 42.94
CA GLY A 699 0.61 15.67 43.19
C GLY A 699 1.17 17.01 43.69
N LYS A 700 2.44 17.05 44.13
CA LYS A 700 3.12 18.26 44.62
C LYS A 700 3.83 19.03 43.51
N LEU A 701 3.86 18.50 42.28
CA LEU A 701 4.38 19.23 41.13
C LEU A 701 3.51 20.45 40.84
N PRO A 702 4.09 21.63 40.55
CA PRO A 702 3.31 22.81 40.20
C PRO A 702 2.42 22.51 38.99
N LYS A 703 1.10 22.78 39.13
CA LYS A 703 0.15 22.65 38.02
C LYS A 703 0.60 23.60 36.92
N ARG A 704 0.93 23.06 35.75
CA ARG A 704 1.37 23.85 34.60
C ARG A 704 0.17 24.66 34.07
N GLY A 705 0.04 25.91 34.54
CA GLY A 705 -0.96 26.86 34.03
C GLY A 705 -1.41 27.92 35.04
N ALA A 706 -0.58 28.93 35.28
CA ALA A 706 -1.04 30.29 35.57
C ALA A 706 0.01 31.24 34.99
N LYS A 707 -0.35 31.98 33.94
CA LYS A 707 0.39 33.17 33.52
C LYS A 707 0.30 34.17 34.67
N SER A 708 1.42 34.57 35.26
CA SER A 708 1.46 35.77 36.10
C SER A 708 1.62 36.99 35.19
N GLU A 709 0.55 37.78 35.10
CA GLU A 709 0.58 39.17 34.71
C GLU A 709 1.36 39.99 35.76
N GLY A 710 2.14 40.97 35.27
CA GLY A 710 2.49 42.21 35.97
C GLY A 710 3.47 42.14 37.15
N ILE A 711 4.66 42.75 36.98
CA ILE A 711 4.96 44.10 37.50
C ILE A 711 6.37 44.52 37.06
N LYS A 712 6.45 45.75 36.57
CA LYS A 712 7.66 46.54 36.28
C LYS A 712 8.48 46.74 37.56
N ASP A 713 9.81 46.77 37.48
CA ASP A 713 10.61 48.01 37.50
C ASP A 713 12.04 47.78 38.03
N LYS A 714 12.99 48.49 37.39
CA LYS A 714 14.28 49.02 37.87
C LYS A 714 15.51 48.15 38.22
N HIS A 715 16.60 48.57 37.55
CA HIS A 715 17.98 48.77 38.06
C HIS A 715 18.80 47.52 38.43
N ASP A 716 20.12 47.43 38.26
CA ASP A 716 21.20 48.25 37.71
C ASP A 716 22.47 47.34 37.79
N ARG A 717 23.44 47.50 36.87
CA ARG A 717 24.85 46.98 36.93
C ARG A 717 25.02 45.44 36.96
N ARG A 718 25.91 44.79 36.22
CA ARG A 718 27.25 45.10 35.72
C ARG A 718 27.55 44.15 34.55
#